data_AF-A0A0W0VZL7-F1
#
_entry.id   AF-A0A0W0VZL7-F1
#
_cell.length_a   1.000
_cell.length_b   1.000
_cell.length_c   1.000
_cell.angle_alpha   90.00
_cell.angle_beta   90.00
_cell.angle_gamma   90.00
#
_symmetry.space_group_name_H-M   'P 1'
#
loop_
_entity.id
_entity.type
_entity.pdbx_description
1 polymer ?
#
loop_
_entity_poly.entity_id
_entity_poly.type
_entity_poly.pdbx_seq_one_letter_code
_entity_poly.pdbx_strand_id
1 'polypeptide(L)'
;MKRFKSVRPFVLVVPPFYSVARPNLAVSLLKSVLIKAGIPCIIEYSNFRFAQFMGIQDFLTIADTLFPELLIGDWIFAEAAFGSIVDKDVEGYANIIRALIQKEGGTPPKNLENWLKVTRNKANEFVKAESQRLATLRPLAFGFTIAVQQTVSAIALASKIKRIIPVPTIAGGPNCEGVMGKQLWEICDAFDYVCLGEGEAVIQVAAMQIKGNELAPIPGCLTPYEKNNKSSNRVIKAPYTCLNDLPAPDFGDYFQAINQFPYRIEPALVMESSRGCWWGVKSQCTFCGLSKETIAWREKDAEKTLAEIEEVVNTYGNYPILMADLIFPYTYYSTFLPKVKKDNQPRLFYEIKANISQEKMLQLYEAGVRWLLPGIESLSSPALLLMKKGTKAAQNVAILKWAIDYGLSVSWNFIMGFPGEKDEWYHDIISKIASLHHLQPPMSVGDIHLDRYSPLFSNPQLGARKIGPTKAYQKVYPWPKQVLNNIACYFDMEPIENGCQALTKKLLKNEFNNWRNAWSSGQRPFLEGTYNNDKSRLFIKDTRAIALQNHYELSSEATTLIKSAEKPISLNSFMKRINNPERSKAFMELKENKLLFIEDNHLISLITFPNPNCKAEFVFGLPTGFVDTYIPSETELPIIQK
;
A
#
# COMPACT_ATOMS: atom_id res chain seq x y z
N MET A 1 38.15 33.73 -22.58
CA MET A 1 36.92 33.43 -21.84
C MET A 1 36.77 31.92 -21.67
N LYS A 2 37.06 31.38 -20.49
CA LYS A 2 36.68 30.00 -20.14
C LYS A 2 35.16 29.93 -20.15
N ARG A 3 34.55 29.25 -21.12
CA ARG A 3 33.12 28.91 -21.09
C ARG A 3 32.90 28.11 -19.80
N PHE A 4 32.23 28.70 -18.80
CA PHE A 4 31.62 27.92 -17.73
C PHE A 4 30.69 26.92 -18.42
N LYS A 5 31.08 25.65 -18.51
CA LYS A 5 30.17 24.59 -18.96
C LYS A 5 29.03 24.60 -17.95
N SER A 6 27.82 24.94 -18.38
CA SER A 6 26.62 24.83 -17.54
C SER A 6 26.60 23.42 -16.98
N VAL A 7 26.58 23.29 -15.65
CA VAL A 7 26.56 21.97 -15.01
C VAL A 7 25.25 21.30 -15.41
N ARG A 8 25.33 20.19 -16.16
CA ARG A 8 24.15 19.46 -16.60
C ARG A 8 23.54 18.71 -15.40
N PRO A 9 22.24 18.86 -15.12
CA PRO A 9 21.61 18.16 -14.01
C PRO A 9 21.38 16.69 -14.34
N PHE A 10 21.35 15.85 -13.32
CA PHE A 10 20.68 14.55 -13.39
C PHE A 10 19.17 14.77 -13.32
N VAL A 11 18.38 14.12 -14.17
CA VAL A 11 16.92 14.27 -14.18
C VAL A 11 16.27 12.95 -13.78
N LEU A 12 15.61 12.94 -12.64
CA LEU A 12 14.78 11.82 -12.21
C LEU A 12 13.36 12.02 -12.73
N VAL A 13 12.77 11.02 -13.37
CA VAL A 13 11.44 11.09 -13.98
C VAL A 13 10.49 10.20 -13.21
N VAL A 14 9.36 10.77 -12.81
CA VAL A 14 8.19 10.02 -12.32
C VAL A 14 7.22 9.85 -13.49
N PRO A 15 7.26 8.71 -14.20
CA PRO A 15 6.38 8.49 -15.33
C PRO A 15 4.93 8.25 -14.87
N PRO A 16 3.92 8.43 -15.74
CA PRO A 16 2.56 7.96 -15.48
C PRO A 16 2.56 6.45 -15.17
N PHE A 17 1.84 5.91 -14.19
CA PHE A 17 0.76 6.47 -13.37
C PHE A 17 1.06 6.46 -11.86
N TYR A 18 1.96 7.31 -11.39
CA TYR A 18 2.07 7.57 -9.95
C TYR A 18 1.00 8.56 -9.48
N SER A 19 0.42 8.37 -8.29
CA SER A 19 -0.58 9.29 -7.73
C SER A 19 -0.06 10.72 -7.64
N VAL A 20 -0.91 11.71 -7.93
CA VAL A 20 -0.57 13.15 -7.83
C VAL A 20 -0.70 13.67 -6.39
N ALA A 21 -1.43 12.96 -5.53
CA ALA A 21 -1.66 13.36 -4.13
C ALA A 21 -0.48 13.06 -3.19
N ARG A 22 0.60 12.45 -3.70
CA ARG A 22 1.78 12.06 -2.90
C ARG A 22 3.09 12.33 -3.66
N PRO A 23 4.17 12.77 -2.98
CA PRO A 23 5.51 12.73 -3.55
C PRO A 23 6.00 11.29 -3.65
N ASN A 24 6.79 10.98 -4.68
CA ASN A 24 7.47 9.70 -4.80
C ASN A 24 8.73 9.66 -3.90
N LEU A 25 8.68 8.85 -2.83
CA LEU A 25 9.76 8.73 -1.84
C LEU A 25 11.11 8.35 -2.49
N ALA A 26 11.11 7.36 -3.39
CA ALA A 26 12.35 6.84 -3.97
C ALA A 26 13.14 7.93 -4.70
N VAL A 27 12.53 8.65 -5.65
CA VAL A 27 13.25 9.70 -6.38
C VAL A 27 13.59 10.91 -5.51
N SER A 28 12.77 11.21 -4.49
CA SER A 28 13.03 12.29 -3.53
C SER A 28 14.27 11.98 -2.68
N LEU A 29 14.46 10.72 -2.29
CA LEU A 29 15.65 10.26 -1.60
C LEU A 29 16.88 10.23 -2.52
N LEU A 30 16.75 9.71 -3.75
CA LEU A 30 17.85 9.67 -4.72
C LEU A 30 18.33 11.07 -5.09
N LYS A 31 17.42 12.06 -5.18
CA LYS A 31 17.77 13.47 -5.36
C LYS A 31 18.68 13.95 -4.23
N SER A 32 18.30 13.73 -2.97
CA SER A 32 19.11 14.12 -1.81
C SER A 32 20.48 13.44 -1.80
N VAL A 33 20.57 12.16 -2.19
CA VAL A 33 21.83 11.43 -2.33
C VAL A 33 22.73 12.05 -3.42
N LEU A 34 22.17 12.37 -4.59
CA LEU A 34 22.92 13.00 -5.68
C LEU A 34 23.41 14.41 -5.33
N ILE A 35 22.57 15.22 -4.67
CA ILE A 35 22.92 16.56 -4.20
C ILE A 35 24.07 16.49 -3.18
N LYS A 36 23.98 15.57 -2.21
CA LYS A 36 25.05 15.33 -1.22
C LYS A 36 26.37 14.91 -1.89
N ALA A 37 26.31 14.23 -3.04
CA ALA A 37 27.46 13.86 -3.86
C ALA A 37 27.95 14.98 -4.81
N GLY A 38 27.38 16.19 -4.75
CA GLY A 38 27.77 17.32 -5.59
C GLY A 38 27.29 17.21 -7.04
N ILE A 39 26.23 16.45 -7.30
CA ILE A 39 25.61 16.27 -8.61
C ILE A 39 24.25 16.99 -8.59
N PRO A 40 24.07 18.08 -9.34
CA PRO A 40 22.77 18.75 -9.42
C PRO A 40 21.71 17.79 -9.91
N CYS A 41 20.55 17.76 -9.26
CA CYS A 41 19.47 16.86 -9.58
C CYS A 41 18.13 17.58 -9.49
N ILE A 42 17.24 17.29 -10.44
CA ILE A 42 15.83 17.73 -10.43
C ILE A 42 14.92 16.52 -10.68
N ILE A 43 13.69 16.59 -10.17
CA ILE A 43 12.66 15.59 -10.42
C ILE A 43 11.60 16.16 -11.37
N GLU A 44 11.31 15.42 -12.44
CA GLU A 44 10.27 15.73 -13.42
C GLU A 44 9.07 14.81 -13.21
N TYR A 45 7.98 15.39 -12.70
CA TYR A 45 6.70 14.69 -12.48
C TYR A 45 5.87 14.62 -13.76
N SER A 46 6.30 13.78 -14.72
CA SER A 46 5.55 13.55 -15.97
C SER A 46 4.15 12.98 -15.71
N ASN A 47 3.90 12.31 -14.58
CA ASN A 47 2.58 11.89 -14.14
C ASN A 47 1.59 13.06 -13.95
N PHE A 48 2.02 14.21 -13.40
CA PHE A 48 1.17 15.40 -13.28
C PHE A 48 0.80 15.97 -14.65
N ARG A 49 1.79 16.08 -15.54
CA ARG A 49 1.57 16.58 -16.91
C ARG A 49 0.62 15.66 -17.67
N PHE A 50 0.75 14.35 -17.49
CA PHE A 50 -0.18 13.40 -18.11
C PHE A 50 -1.58 13.47 -17.50
N ALA A 51 -1.71 13.65 -16.18
CA ALA A 51 -3.01 13.84 -15.53
C ALA A 51 -3.76 15.05 -16.10
N GLN A 52 -3.05 16.16 -16.35
CA GLN A 52 -3.62 17.32 -17.03
C GLN A 52 -3.95 17.02 -18.51
N PHE A 53 -3.03 16.36 -19.23
CA PHE A 53 -3.18 16.05 -20.64
C PHE A 53 -4.36 15.10 -20.92
N MET A 54 -4.53 14.08 -20.08
CA MET A 54 -5.60 13.09 -20.25
C MET A 54 -6.93 13.53 -19.64
N GLY A 55 -6.89 14.35 -18.59
CA GLY A 55 -8.03 14.69 -17.74
C GLY A 55 -7.94 13.98 -16.38
N ILE A 56 -8.10 14.73 -15.29
CA ILE A 56 -7.82 14.22 -13.93
C ILE A 56 -8.69 13.03 -13.55
N GLN A 57 -9.97 13.01 -13.95
CA GLN A 57 -10.88 11.94 -13.58
C GLN A 57 -10.46 10.60 -14.20
N ASP A 58 -10.07 10.62 -15.48
CA ASP A 58 -9.57 9.42 -16.18
C ASP A 58 -8.23 8.97 -15.58
N PHE A 59 -7.37 9.93 -15.21
CA PHE A 59 -6.10 9.65 -14.54
C PHE A 59 -6.31 8.95 -13.20
N LEU A 60 -7.12 9.52 -12.30
CA LEU A 60 -7.41 8.94 -10.98
C LEU A 60 -8.11 7.58 -11.11
N THR A 61 -8.94 7.41 -12.14
CA THR A 61 -9.57 6.11 -12.42
C THR A 61 -8.53 5.01 -12.65
N ILE A 62 -7.44 5.31 -13.37
CA ILE A 62 -6.34 4.34 -13.61
C ILE A 62 -5.38 4.24 -12.43
N ALA A 63 -5.01 5.37 -11.84
CA ALA A 63 -3.96 5.46 -10.83
C ALA A 63 -4.40 4.98 -9.44
N ASP A 64 -5.63 5.32 -9.03
CA ASP A 64 -6.08 5.19 -7.64
C ASP A 64 -7.38 4.37 -7.47
N THR A 65 -8.17 4.14 -8.54
CA THR A 65 -9.49 3.46 -8.43
C THR A 65 -9.49 2.02 -8.96
N LEU A 66 -8.99 1.78 -10.18
CA LEU A 66 -9.03 0.46 -10.80
C LEU A 66 -7.85 -0.43 -10.37
N PHE A 67 -8.07 -1.74 -10.51
CA PHE A 67 -7.14 -2.79 -10.09
C PHE A 67 -5.79 -2.73 -10.83
N PRO A 68 -4.65 -2.61 -10.12
CA PRO A 68 -3.32 -2.59 -10.74
C PRO A 68 -2.99 -3.83 -11.58
N GLU A 69 -3.60 -4.98 -11.29
CA GLU A 69 -3.44 -6.24 -12.01
C GLU A 69 -3.96 -6.17 -13.45
N LEU A 70 -4.80 -5.17 -13.77
CA LEU A 70 -5.29 -4.92 -15.12
C LEU A 70 -4.22 -4.28 -16.02
N LEU A 71 -3.21 -3.62 -15.43
CA LEU A 71 -2.15 -2.94 -16.18
C LEU A 71 -2.69 -1.93 -17.22
N ILE A 72 -3.80 -1.24 -16.93
CA ILE A 72 -4.42 -0.28 -17.87
C ILE A 72 -3.42 0.80 -18.25
N GLY A 73 -2.66 1.30 -17.27
CA GLY A 73 -1.62 2.28 -17.51
C GLY A 73 -0.55 1.79 -18.47
N ASP A 74 -0.06 0.55 -18.31
CA ASP A 74 0.89 0.00 -19.26
C ASP A 74 0.25 -0.26 -20.65
N TRP A 75 -1.01 -0.70 -20.68
CA TRP A 75 -1.74 -1.04 -21.91
C TRP A 75 -1.96 0.18 -22.81
N ILE A 76 -2.29 1.36 -22.24
CA ILE A 76 -2.52 2.56 -23.06
C ILE A 76 -1.22 3.12 -23.65
N PHE A 77 -0.07 2.90 -23.00
CA PHE A 77 1.24 3.34 -23.49
C PHE A 77 1.92 2.33 -24.43
N ALA A 78 1.35 1.12 -24.59
CA ALA A 78 1.97 0.03 -25.35
C ALA A 78 2.32 0.40 -26.79
N GLU A 79 1.43 1.10 -27.50
CA GLU A 79 1.69 1.54 -28.88
C GLU A 79 2.80 2.58 -28.95
N ALA A 80 2.89 3.50 -27.98
CA ALA A 80 3.96 4.50 -27.91
C ALA A 80 5.33 3.85 -27.64
N ALA A 81 5.36 2.77 -26.86
CA ALA A 81 6.58 2.05 -26.51
C ALA A 81 7.05 1.11 -27.63
N PHE A 82 6.15 0.31 -28.20
CA PHE A 82 6.49 -0.82 -29.06
C PHE A 82 6.03 -0.67 -30.51
N GLY A 83 5.25 0.37 -30.83
CA GLY A 83 4.73 0.61 -32.17
C GLY A 83 3.60 -0.35 -32.56
N SER A 84 3.49 -0.67 -33.85
CA SER A 84 2.36 -1.42 -34.42
C SER A 84 2.34 -2.91 -34.09
N ILE A 85 3.36 -3.44 -33.39
CA ILE A 85 3.46 -4.85 -33.01
C ILE A 85 2.54 -5.24 -31.84
N VAL A 86 1.98 -4.25 -31.13
CA VAL A 86 1.12 -4.49 -29.97
C VAL A 86 -0.27 -4.99 -30.36
N ASP A 87 -0.90 -5.69 -29.44
CA ASP A 87 -2.28 -6.13 -29.59
C ASP A 87 -3.23 -4.90 -29.64
N LYS A 88 -4.05 -4.86 -30.69
CA LYS A 88 -5.07 -3.83 -30.94
C LYS A 88 -6.48 -4.30 -30.58
N ASP A 89 -6.62 -5.49 -30.02
CA ASP A 89 -7.88 -6.07 -29.54
C ASP A 89 -8.39 -5.35 -28.28
N VAL A 90 -9.04 -4.21 -28.52
CA VAL A 90 -9.69 -3.40 -27.46
C VAL A 90 -10.84 -4.16 -26.82
N GLU A 91 -11.61 -4.94 -27.59
CA GLU A 91 -12.77 -5.66 -27.09
C GLU A 91 -12.36 -6.80 -26.14
N GLY A 92 -11.39 -7.61 -26.54
CA GLY A 92 -10.86 -8.65 -25.67
C GLY A 92 -10.22 -8.11 -24.41
N TYR A 93 -9.54 -6.96 -24.46
CA TYR A 93 -9.02 -6.30 -23.26
C TYR A 93 -10.15 -5.74 -22.37
N ALA A 94 -11.18 -5.11 -22.95
CA ALA A 94 -12.35 -4.66 -22.22
C ALA A 94 -13.08 -5.81 -21.51
N ASN A 95 -13.12 -6.99 -22.12
CA ASN A 95 -13.68 -8.19 -21.50
C ASN A 95 -12.88 -8.68 -20.28
N ILE A 96 -11.54 -8.54 -20.29
CA ILE A 96 -10.70 -8.83 -19.11
C ILE A 96 -11.04 -7.85 -17.96
N ILE A 97 -11.16 -6.55 -18.27
CA ILE A 97 -11.53 -5.54 -17.27
C ILE A 97 -12.90 -5.85 -16.66
N ARG A 98 -13.91 -6.13 -17.50
CA ARG A 98 -15.27 -6.48 -17.03
C ARG A 98 -15.27 -7.72 -16.14
N ALA A 99 -14.54 -8.76 -16.54
CA ALA A 99 -14.48 -10.00 -15.77
C ALA A 99 -13.88 -9.78 -14.38
N LEU A 100 -12.81 -8.99 -14.26
CA LEU A 100 -12.21 -8.69 -12.96
C LEU A 100 -13.14 -7.81 -12.10
N ILE A 101 -13.73 -6.76 -12.67
CA ILE A 101 -14.67 -5.90 -11.94
C ILE A 101 -15.92 -6.68 -11.49
N GLN A 102 -16.42 -7.61 -12.31
CA GLN A 102 -17.53 -8.48 -11.92
C GLN A 102 -17.16 -9.38 -10.74
N LYS A 103 -15.90 -9.84 -10.68
CA LYS A 103 -15.39 -10.72 -9.63
C LYS A 103 -15.08 -9.98 -8.33
N GLU A 104 -14.36 -8.87 -8.42
CA GLU A 104 -13.82 -8.13 -7.27
C GLU A 104 -14.70 -6.97 -6.81
N GLY A 105 -15.65 -6.53 -7.65
CA GLY A 105 -16.47 -5.35 -7.44
C GLY A 105 -15.88 -4.10 -8.10
N GLY A 106 -16.65 -3.02 -8.10
CA GLY A 106 -16.29 -1.77 -8.77
C GLY A 106 -17.20 -1.44 -9.96
N THR A 107 -16.86 -0.40 -10.70
CA THR A 107 -17.66 0.04 -11.86
C THR A 107 -16.71 0.39 -13.00
N PRO A 108 -16.88 -0.22 -14.19
CA PRO A 108 -16.04 0.12 -15.34
C PRO A 108 -16.36 1.54 -15.83
N PRO A 109 -15.40 2.23 -16.46
CA PRO A 109 -15.66 3.45 -17.21
C PRO A 109 -16.84 3.31 -18.18
N LYS A 110 -17.62 4.39 -18.34
CA LYS A 110 -18.69 4.45 -19.34
C LYS A 110 -18.11 4.31 -20.75
N ASN A 111 -18.77 3.54 -21.61
CA ASN A 111 -18.30 3.25 -22.97
C ASN A 111 -16.84 2.77 -23.00
N LEU A 112 -16.54 1.75 -22.18
CA LEU A 112 -15.18 1.26 -21.89
C LEU A 112 -14.28 1.14 -23.12
N GLU A 113 -14.74 0.54 -24.22
CA GLU A 113 -13.97 0.38 -25.45
C GLU A 113 -13.57 1.73 -26.06
N ASN A 114 -14.48 2.70 -26.09
CA ASN A 114 -14.19 4.04 -26.59
C ASN A 114 -13.24 4.77 -25.64
N TRP A 115 -13.46 4.65 -24.33
CA TRP A 115 -12.58 5.21 -23.32
C TRP A 115 -11.14 4.68 -23.45
N LEU A 116 -10.97 3.38 -23.66
CA LEU A 116 -9.66 2.75 -23.91
C LEU A 116 -8.99 3.29 -25.19
N LYS A 117 -9.74 3.46 -26.28
CA LYS A 117 -9.21 4.02 -27.54
C LYS A 117 -8.75 5.46 -27.35
N VAL A 118 -9.58 6.29 -26.71
CA VAL A 118 -9.30 7.71 -26.48
C VAL A 118 -8.08 7.89 -25.57
N THR A 119 -8.00 7.15 -24.46
CA THR A 119 -6.88 7.23 -23.52
C THR A 119 -5.56 6.74 -24.13
N ARG A 120 -5.58 5.67 -24.94
CA ARG A 120 -4.42 5.23 -25.72
C ARG A 120 -3.93 6.28 -26.72
N ASN A 121 -4.84 6.92 -27.46
CA ASN A 121 -4.45 8.02 -28.37
C ASN A 121 -3.81 9.18 -27.62
N LYS A 122 -4.38 9.59 -26.48
CA LYS A 122 -3.81 10.63 -25.62
C LYS A 122 -2.42 10.25 -25.09
N ALA A 123 -2.20 8.99 -24.71
CA ALA A 123 -0.88 8.51 -24.29
C ALA A 123 0.17 8.61 -25.41
N ASN A 124 -0.19 8.24 -26.64
CA ASN A 124 0.68 8.36 -27.82
C ASN A 124 1.09 9.83 -28.09
N GLU A 125 0.13 10.75 -28.06
CA GLU A 125 0.38 12.19 -28.24
C GLU A 125 1.24 12.77 -27.11
N PHE A 126 0.94 12.38 -25.88
CA PHE A 126 1.69 12.82 -24.71
C PHE A 126 3.16 12.41 -24.77
N VAL A 127 3.48 11.15 -25.10
CA VAL A 127 4.88 10.70 -25.18
C VAL A 127 5.66 11.55 -26.19
N LYS A 128 5.06 11.91 -27.32
CA LYS A 128 5.70 12.78 -28.31
C LYS A 128 6.00 14.17 -27.74
N ALA A 129 5.03 14.81 -27.11
CA ALA A 129 5.19 16.15 -26.54
C ALA A 129 6.16 16.17 -25.36
N GLU A 130 6.02 15.22 -24.44
CA GLU A 130 6.79 15.18 -23.20
C GLU A 130 8.25 14.80 -23.44
N SER A 131 8.53 13.84 -24.33
CA SER A 131 9.92 13.51 -24.70
C SER A 131 10.67 14.68 -25.32
N GLN A 132 9.99 15.49 -26.16
CA GLN A 132 10.55 16.71 -26.72
C GLN A 132 10.87 17.73 -25.63
N ARG A 133 9.95 17.96 -24.69
CA ARG A 133 10.16 18.87 -23.56
C ARG A 133 11.34 18.40 -22.70
N LEU A 134 11.34 17.15 -22.25
CA LEU A 134 12.40 16.59 -21.41
C LEU A 134 13.77 16.69 -22.09
N ALA A 135 13.85 16.47 -23.41
CA ALA A 135 15.09 16.61 -24.16
C ALA A 135 15.67 18.05 -24.14
N THR A 136 14.82 19.09 -23.95
CA THR A 136 15.30 20.48 -23.85
C THR A 136 16.11 20.76 -22.58
N LEU A 137 15.96 19.94 -21.54
CA LEU A 137 16.67 20.08 -20.26
C LEU A 137 18.17 19.77 -20.37
N ARG A 138 18.60 19.11 -21.46
CA ARG A 138 20.00 18.72 -21.74
C ARG A 138 20.72 18.09 -20.53
N PRO A 139 20.18 17.01 -19.94
CA PRO A 139 20.70 16.49 -18.70
C PRO A 139 22.01 15.72 -18.87
N LEU A 140 22.62 15.41 -17.72
CA LEU A 140 23.72 14.46 -17.59
C LEU A 140 23.24 13.05 -17.90
N ALA A 141 22.10 12.67 -17.31
CA ALA A 141 21.42 11.38 -17.49
C ALA A 141 19.95 11.52 -17.06
N PHE A 142 19.12 10.58 -17.51
CA PHE A 142 17.76 10.39 -17.00
C PHE A 142 17.67 9.14 -16.13
N GLY A 143 17.03 9.23 -14.97
CA GLY A 143 16.65 8.08 -14.14
C GLY A 143 15.14 7.92 -14.10
N PHE A 144 14.62 6.71 -14.34
CA PHE A 144 13.19 6.42 -14.33
C PHE A 144 12.87 5.51 -13.15
N THR A 145 11.93 5.94 -12.30
CA THR A 145 11.33 5.04 -11.31
C THR A 145 10.20 4.23 -11.96
N ILE A 146 10.20 2.92 -11.77
CA ILE A 146 9.27 1.99 -12.37
C ILE A 146 8.61 1.14 -11.29
N ALA A 147 7.34 1.42 -11.02
CA ALA A 147 6.44 0.55 -10.28
C ALA A 147 5.35 -0.01 -11.21
N VAL A 148 4.34 -0.66 -10.62
CA VAL A 148 3.20 -1.22 -11.34
C VAL A 148 2.52 -0.13 -12.17
N GLN A 149 2.15 -0.46 -13.42
CA GLN A 149 1.59 0.45 -14.43
C GLN A 149 2.50 1.60 -14.92
N GLN A 150 3.80 1.57 -14.61
CA GLN A 150 4.77 2.59 -15.05
C GLN A 150 5.82 2.05 -16.03
N THR A 151 5.88 0.74 -16.25
CA THR A 151 6.94 0.10 -17.05
C THR A 151 6.89 0.58 -18.49
N VAL A 152 5.72 0.58 -19.11
CA VAL A 152 5.59 0.85 -20.54
C VAL A 152 5.69 2.35 -20.83
N SER A 153 5.15 3.20 -19.97
CA SER A 153 5.31 4.65 -20.08
C SER A 153 6.77 5.08 -19.92
N ALA A 154 7.53 4.46 -19.01
CA ALA A 154 8.96 4.68 -18.86
C ALA A 154 9.74 4.26 -20.11
N ILE A 155 9.45 3.08 -20.68
CA ILE A 155 10.06 2.60 -21.92
C ILE A 155 9.78 3.58 -23.07
N ALA A 156 8.52 4.02 -23.22
CA ALA A 156 8.10 4.91 -24.29
C ALA A 156 8.83 6.26 -24.22
N LEU A 157 8.87 6.88 -23.03
CA LEU A 157 9.56 8.14 -22.81
C LEU A 157 11.06 8.01 -23.04
N ALA A 158 11.73 7.03 -22.39
CA ALA A 158 13.18 6.88 -22.50
C ALA A 158 13.63 6.56 -23.94
N SER A 159 12.92 5.65 -24.62
CA SER A 159 13.20 5.31 -26.03
C SER A 159 13.06 6.53 -26.95
N LYS A 160 12.00 7.34 -26.75
CA LYS A 160 11.75 8.51 -27.58
C LYS A 160 12.76 9.63 -27.31
N ILE A 161 13.13 9.87 -26.05
CA ILE A 161 14.15 10.84 -25.67
C ILE A 161 15.50 10.48 -26.28
N LYS A 162 15.92 9.20 -26.23
CA LYS A 162 17.20 8.74 -26.80
C LYS A 162 17.31 8.96 -28.31
N ARG A 163 16.18 8.96 -29.02
CA ARG A 163 16.13 9.30 -30.46
C ARG A 163 16.28 10.79 -30.74
N ILE A 164 15.99 11.65 -29.76
CA ILE A 164 16.11 13.12 -29.87
C ILE A 164 17.52 13.55 -29.44
N ILE A 165 17.99 13.04 -28.31
CA ILE A 165 19.33 13.30 -27.76
C ILE A 165 19.98 12.00 -27.29
N PRO A 166 21.25 11.70 -27.67
CA PRO A 166 21.97 10.55 -27.13
C PRO A 166 22.36 10.84 -25.68
N VAL A 167 21.60 10.29 -24.74
CA VAL A 167 21.73 10.53 -23.30
C VAL A 167 21.65 9.21 -22.54
N PRO A 168 22.48 9.00 -21.50
CA PRO A 168 22.38 7.83 -20.64
C PRO A 168 21.03 7.76 -19.94
N THR A 169 20.44 6.57 -19.92
CA THR A 169 19.18 6.30 -19.22
C THR A 169 19.34 5.17 -18.19
N ILE A 170 18.79 5.39 -17.00
CA ILE A 170 18.81 4.44 -15.88
C ILE A 170 17.37 4.10 -15.51
N ALA A 171 17.07 2.82 -15.30
CA ALA A 171 15.81 2.38 -14.70
C ALA A 171 16.04 1.80 -13.30
N GLY A 172 15.07 2.01 -12.41
CA GLY A 172 15.02 1.40 -11.08
C GLY A 172 13.59 1.39 -10.54
N GLY A 173 13.41 0.93 -9.31
CA GLY A 173 12.10 0.74 -8.70
C GLY A 173 11.69 -0.73 -8.62
N PRO A 174 10.54 -1.03 -7.99
CA PRO A 174 10.15 -2.40 -7.66
C PRO A 174 10.00 -3.31 -8.89
N ASN A 175 9.56 -2.78 -10.04
CA ASN A 175 9.46 -3.59 -11.27
C ASN A 175 10.81 -3.83 -11.96
N CYS A 176 11.91 -3.29 -11.43
CA CYS A 176 13.26 -3.60 -11.87
C CYS A 176 13.95 -4.62 -10.94
N GLU A 177 13.27 -5.11 -9.90
CA GLU A 177 13.91 -5.99 -8.92
C GLU A 177 14.33 -7.33 -9.53
N GLY A 178 15.60 -7.70 -9.31
CA GLY A 178 16.16 -9.00 -9.65
C GLY A 178 15.88 -9.45 -11.09
N VAL A 179 15.13 -10.54 -11.23
CA VAL A 179 14.84 -11.15 -12.54
C VAL A 179 14.00 -10.24 -13.45
N MET A 180 13.16 -9.38 -12.89
CA MET A 180 12.30 -8.48 -13.66
C MET A 180 13.15 -7.41 -14.37
N GLY A 181 14.03 -6.73 -13.64
CA GLY A 181 14.95 -5.75 -14.23
C GLY A 181 15.96 -6.38 -15.17
N LYS A 182 16.47 -7.58 -14.85
CA LYS A 182 17.34 -8.32 -15.77
C LYS A 182 16.64 -8.61 -17.09
N GLN A 183 15.42 -9.16 -17.04
CA GLN A 183 14.67 -9.48 -18.23
C GLN A 183 14.34 -8.21 -19.04
N LEU A 184 14.00 -7.11 -18.37
CA LEU A 184 13.75 -5.82 -19.01
C LEU A 184 14.99 -5.28 -19.75
N TRP A 185 16.18 -5.36 -19.13
CA TRP A 185 17.44 -4.94 -19.74
C TRP A 185 17.82 -5.78 -20.97
N GLU A 186 17.54 -7.08 -20.96
CA GLU A 186 17.84 -7.99 -22.06
C GLU A 186 16.98 -7.73 -23.31
N ILE A 187 15.73 -7.29 -23.12
CA ILE A 187 14.74 -7.16 -24.21
C ILE A 187 14.50 -5.72 -24.66
N CYS A 188 15.05 -4.74 -23.94
CA CYS A 188 14.76 -3.33 -24.16
C CYS A 188 16.02 -2.46 -24.12
N ASP A 189 16.28 -1.73 -25.21
CA ASP A 189 17.40 -0.77 -25.31
C ASP A 189 17.06 0.63 -24.78
N ALA A 190 15.87 0.80 -24.20
CA ALA A 190 15.42 2.07 -23.61
C ALA A 190 16.31 2.50 -22.43
N PHE A 191 16.91 1.54 -21.73
CA PHE A 191 17.72 1.76 -20.52
C PHE A 191 19.15 1.25 -20.72
N ASP A 192 20.12 2.13 -20.53
CA ASP A 192 21.55 1.76 -20.56
C ASP A 192 21.97 1.08 -19.26
N TYR A 193 21.34 1.48 -18.15
CA TYR A 193 21.57 0.96 -16.82
C TYR A 193 20.25 0.48 -16.20
N VAL A 194 20.25 -0.64 -15.48
CA VAL A 194 19.08 -1.12 -14.73
C VAL A 194 19.49 -1.50 -13.32
N CYS A 195 18.97 -0.79 -12.33
CA CYS A 195 19.14 -1.06 -10.90
C CYS A 195 18.22 -2.22 -10.48
N LEU A 196 18.80 -3.28 -9.92
CA LEU A 196 18.10 -4.53 -9.58
C LEU A 196 17.59 -4.59 -8.14
N GLY A 197 17.70 -3.49 -7.38
CA GLY A 197 17.30 -3.39 -5.99
C GLY A 197 17.38 -1.94 -5.50
N GLU A 198 17.93 -1.74 -4.30
CA GLU A 198 18.09 -0.42 -3.69
C GLU A 198 19.00 0.50 -4.51
N GLY A 199 18.53 1.71 -4.78
CA GLY A 199 19.13 2.58 -5.79
C GLY A 199 20.14 3.61 -5.28
N GLU A 200 20.29 3.79 -3.97
CA GLU A 200 21.03 4.94 -3.42
C GLU A 200 22.52 4.86 -3.73
N ALA A 201 23.16 3.72 -3.47
CA ALA A 201 24.55 3.50 -3.84
C ALA A 201 24.74 3.44 -5.37
N VAL A 202 23.80 2.80 -6.06
CA VAL A 202 23.84 2.61 -7.52
C VAL A 202 23.79 3.96 -8.25
N ILE A 203 22.83 4.84 -7.90
CA ILE A 203 22.64 6.11 -8.59
C ILE A 203 23.85 7.03 -8.42
N GLN A 204 24.46 7.01 -7.23
CA GLN A 204 25.65 7.81 -6.94
C GLN A 204 26.82 7.37 -7.80
N VAL A 205 27.12 6.07 -7.83
CA VAL A 205 28.23 5.52 -8.64
C VAL A 205 27.97 5.71 -10.12
N ALA A 206 26.74 5.42 -10.59
CA ALA A 206 26.36 5.59 -11.99
C ALA A 206 26.52 7.05 -12.44
N ALA A 207 26.06 8.02 -11.65
CA ALA A 207 26.16 9.42 -11.99
C ALA A 207 27.62 9.91 -12.03
N MET A 208 28.49 9.42 -11.14
CA MET A 208 29.92 9.71 -11.17
C MET A 208 30.60 9.13 -12.42
N GLN A 209 30.34 7.86 -12.73
CA GLN A 209 30.90 7.19 -13.90
C GLN A 209 30.44 7.85 -15.21
N ILE A 210 29.15 8.17 -15.32
CA ILE A 210 28.59 8.89 -16.48
C ILE A 210 29.25 10.26 -16.65
N LYS A 211 29.47 11.00 -15.55
CA LYS A 211 30.16 12.29 -15.59
C LYS A 211 31.63 12.17 -16.00
N GLY A 212 32.28 11.09 -15.59
CA GLY A 212 33.68 10.77 -15.92
C GLY A 212 33.88 10.10 -17.28
N ASN A 213 32.81 9.63 -17.93
CA ASN A 213 32.85 8.69 -19.07
C ASN A 213 33.62 7.39 -18.74
N GLU A 214 33.43 6.89 -17.51
CA GLU A 214 34.03 5.65 -17.05
C GLU A 214 33.11 4.46 -17.34
N LEU A 215 33.70 3.34 -17.77
CA LEU A 215 32.99 2.09 -18.02
C LEU A 215 33.50 1.01 -17.07
N ALA A 216 32.78 0.81 -15.97
CA ALA A 216 33.12 -0.17 -14.95
C ALA A 216 31.84 -0.84 -14.40
N PRO A 217 31.93 -2.07 -13.87
CA PRO A 217 30.79 -2.73 -13.26
C PRO A 217 30.30 -1.93 -12.03
N ILE A 218 28.98 -1.89 -11.84
CA ILE A 218 28.34 -1.28 -10.67
C ILE A 218 27.58 -2.39 -9.91
N PRO A 219 27.96 -2.71 -8.67
CA PRO A 219 27.21 -3.68 -7.87
C PRO A 219 25.73 -3.32 -7.76
N GLY A 220 24.86 -4.30 -7.96
CA GLY A 220 23.40 -4.14 -7.96
C GLY A 220 22.81 -3.55 -9.24
N CYS A 221 23.63 -3.33 -10.27
CA CYS A 221 23.19 -2.71 -11.51
C CYS A 221 23.72 -3.47 -12.74
N LEU A 222 22.85 -3.62 -13.74
CA LEU A 222 23.26 -4.00 -15.09
C LEU A 222 23.69 -2.75 -15.84
N THR A 223 24.87 -2.76 -16.45
CA THR A 223 25.47 -1.57 -17.08
C THR A 223 25.94 -1.88 -18.52
N PRO A 224 26.38 -0.88 -19.29
CA PRO A 224 27.02 -1.12 -20.59
C PRO A 224 28.29 -1.99 -20.50
N TYR A 225 28.94 -2.07 -19.33
CA TYR A 225 30.11 -2.94 -19.14
C TYR A 225 29.74 -4.41 -19.32
N GLU A 226 28.62 -4.85 -18.74
CA GLU A 226 28.11 -6.22 -18.89
C GLU A 226 27.66 -6.52 -20.33
N LYS A 227 27.07 -5.54 -21.05
CA LYS A 227 26.72 -5.72 -22.49
C LYS A 227 27.97 -6.04 -23.32
N ASN A 228 29.09 -5.38 -23.01
CA ASN A 228 30.34 -5.53 -23.75
C ASN A 228 31.14 -6.77 -23.33
N ASN A 229 30.92 -7.29 -22.12
CA ASN A 229 31.66 -8.41 -21.54
C ASN A 229 30.71 -9.59 -21.24
N LYS A 230 30.31 -10.33 -22.28
CA LYS A 230 29.37 -11.48 -22.19
C LYS A 230 29.79 -12.62 -21.25
N SER A 231 31.08 -12.68 -20.86
CA SER A 231 31.58 -13.63 -19.86
C SER A 231 31.23 -13.24 -18.41
N SER A 232 30.74 -12.02 -18.18
CA SER A 232 30.43 -11.45 -16.85
C SER A 232 28.94 -11.43 -16.49
N ASN A 233 28.15 -12.39 -16.98
CA ASN A 233 26.69 -12.51 -16.75
C ASN A 233 26.23 -12.60 -15.27
N ARG A 234 27.15 -12.46 -14.30
CA ARG A 234 26.85 -12.39 -12.87
C ARG A 234 26.91 -10.92 -12.41
N VAL A 235 25.74 -10.35 -12.14
CA VAL A 235 25.65 -9.05 -11.45
C VAL A 235 26.18 -9.23 -10.03
N ILE A 236 27.16 -8.42 -9.67
CA ILE A 236 27.67 -8.35 -8.29
C ILE A 236 26.53 -7.79 -7.43
N LYS A 237 26.15 -8.47 -6.35
CA LYS A 237 25.10 -7.95 -5.45
C LYS A 237 25.61 -6.69 -4.75
N ALA A 238 24.83 -5.61 -4.75
CA ALA A 238 25.14 -4.44 -3.95
C ALA A 238 25.02 -4.76 -2.45
N PRO A 239 25.94 -4.30 -1.59
CA PRO A 239 25.69 -4.27 -0.16
C PRO A 239 24.52 -3.32 0.12
N TYR A 240 23.76 -3.62 1.18
CA TYR A 240 22.71 -2.73 1.64
C TYR A 240 23.32 -1.42 2.17
N THR A 241 22.73 -0.29 1.78
CA THR A 241 23.06 1.00 2.38
C THR A 241 22.59 1.01 3.83
N CYS A 242 23.40 1.56 4.74
CA CYS A 242 22.96 1.81 6.11
C CYS A 242 21.87 2.90 6.07
N LEU A 243 20.69 2.61 6.63
CA LEU A 243 19.56 3.54 6.57
C LEU A 243 19.84 4.84 7.34
N ASN A 244 20.72 4.81 8.34
CA ASN A 244 21.13 5.99 9.10
C ASN A 244 22.02 6.95 8.30
N ASP A 245 22.70 6.47 7.25
CA ASP A 245 23.56 7.29 6.39
C ASP A 245 22.77 8.06 5.32
N LEU A 246 21.52 7.68 5.13
CA LEU A 246 20.62 8.27 4.15
C LEU A 246 20.20 9.68 4.58
N PRO A 247 20.14 10.64 3.64
CA PRO A 247 19.57 11.96 3.90
C PRO A 247 18.03 11.91 4.00
N ALA A 248 17.43 12.97 4.54
CA ALA A 248 15.99 13.17 4.42
C ALA A 248 15.57 13.31 2.94
N PRO A 249 14.35 12.88 2.56
CA PRO A 249 13.85 13.06 1.20
C PRO A 249 13.55 14.55 0.90
N ASP A 250 13.91 15.02 -0.29
CA ASP A 250 13.58 16.36 -0.76
C ASP A 250 12.31 16.34 -1.63
N PHE A 251 11.23 16.94 -1.13
CA PHE A 251 9.94 17.08 -1.81
C PHE A 251 9.74 18.40 -2.55
N GLY A 252 10.77 19.24 -2.69
CA GLY A 252 10.68 20.57 -3.29
C GLY A 252 10.10 20.56 -4.71
N ASP A 253 10.56 19.62 -5.55
CA ASP A 253 10.06 19.50 -6.94
C ASP A 253 8.59 19.03 -7.00
N TYR A 254 8.14 18.26 -6.00
CA TYR A 254 6.74 17.85 -5.88
C TYR A 254 5.84 19.03 -5.55
N PHE A 255 6.22 19.86 -4.57
CA PHE A 255 5.45 21.06 -4.24
C PHE A 255 5.48 22.10 -5.38
N GLN A 256 6.58 22.17 -6.15
CA GLN A 256 6.59 22.94 -7.40
C GLN A 256 5.59 22.39 -8.42
N ALA A 257 5.51 21.07 -8.57
CA ALA A 257 4.54 20.43 -9.47
C ALA A 257 3.09 20.66 -9.02
N ILE A 258 2.78 20.56 -7.71
CA ILE A 258 1.46 20.91 -7.16
C ILE A 258 1.10 22.35 -7.48
N ASN A 259 2.00 23.30 -7.22
CA ASN A 259 1.73 24.73 -7.41
C ASN A 259 1.45 25.10 -8.87
N GLN A 260 1.91 24.29 -9.82
CA GLN A 260 1.66 24.44 -11.25
C GLN A 260 0.45 23.60 -11.73
N PHE A 261 -0.13 22.78 -10.86
CA PHE A 261 -1.23 21.90 -11.20
C PHE A 261 -2.57 22.65 -11.10
N PRO A 262 -3.48 22.53 -12.07
CA PRO A 262 -4.73 23.30 -12.07
C PRO A 262 -5.77 22.82 -11.04
N TYR A 263 -5.54 21.67 -10.39
CA TYR A 263 -6.43 21.11 -9.38
C TYR A 263 -5.83 21.28 -7.99
N ARG A 264 -6.68 21.60 -7.00
CA ARG A 264 -6.24 21.68 -5.61
C ARG A 264 -5.89 20.27 -5.11
N ILE A 265 -4.71 20.15 -4.50
CA ILE A 265 -4.23 18.91 -3.88
C ILE A 265 -4.02 19.18 -2.39
N GLU A 266 -4.55 18.29 -1.55
CA GLU A 266 -4.13 18.17 -0.15
C GLU A 266 -3.17 16.98 -0.07
N PRO A 267 -1.85 17.23 0.00
CA PRO A 267 -0.87 16.17 -0.12
C PRO A 267 -0.86 15.29 1.13
N ALA A 268 -0.43 14.05 0.94
CA ALA A 268 0.11 13.24 2.01
C ALA A 268 1.58 12.92 1.69
N LEU A 269 2.46 13.22 2.64
CA LEU A 269 3.89 12.99 2.49
C LEU A 269 4.21 11.51 2.71
N VAL A 270 5.36 11.05 2.20
CA VAL A 270 5.77 9.66 2.32
C VAL A 270 7.19 9.59 2.85
N MET A 271 7.42 8.85 3.92
CA MET A 271 8.73 8.69 4.57
C MET A 271 8.99 7.22 4.90
N GLU A 272 10.19 6.88 5.36
CA GLU A 272 10.50 5.53 5.83
C GLU A 272 11.32 5.58 7.13
N SER A 273 11.01 4.68 8.05
CA SER A 273 11.83 4.39 9.24
C SER A 273 12.47 3.01 9.21
N SER A 274 12.08 2.15 8.27
CA SER A 274 12.62 0.79 8.14
C SER A 274 12.40 0.23 6.73
N ARG A 275 13.12 -0.85 6.43
CA ARG A 275 12.97 -1.67 5.23
C ARG A 275 12.93 -3.15 5.58
N GLY A 276 12.18 -3.90 4.78
CA GLY A 276 11.94 -5.33 4.98
C GLY A 276 10.91 -5.63 6.07
N CYS A 277 10.88 -6.88 6.54
CA CYS A 277 9.88 -7.31 7.50
C CYS A 277 10.47 -8.23 8.58
N TRP A 278 10.57 -7.75 9.83
CA TRP A 278 11.08 -8.56 10.94
C TRP A 278 10.24 -9.81 11.23
N TRP A 279 8.93 -9.78 10.91
CA TRP A 279 8.08 -10.97 10.96
C TRP A 279 8.39 -11.89 9.79
N GLY A 280 8.56 -11.34 8.59
CA GLY A 280 8.85 -12.09 7.37
C GLY A 280 10.12 -12.93 7.47
N VAL A 281 11.18 -12.38 8.08
CA VAL A 281 12.43 -13.10 8.35
C VAL A 281 12.20 -14.35 9.22
N LYS A 282 11.21 -14.31 10.13
CA LYS A 282 10.89 -15.43 11.05
C LYS A 282 9.84 -16.38 10.48
N SER A 283 8.79 -15.83 9.88
CA SER A 283 7.61 -16.54 9.40
C SER A 283 6.90 -15.72 8.31
N GLN A 284 7.50 -15.68 7.11
CA GLN A 284 6.90 -15.01 5.96
C GLN A 284 5.45 -15.44 5.76
N CYS A 285 4.56 -14.43 5.70
CA CYS A 285 3.14 -14.65 5.42
C CYS A 285 3.02 -15.32 4.05
N THR A 286 2.17 -16.34 3.95
CA THR A 286 2.18 -17.29 2.83
C THR A 286 1.87 -16.63 1.47
N PHE A 287 1.21 -15.47 1.47
CA PHE A 287 0.89 -14.65 0.29
C PHE A 287 1.81 -13.46 0.03
N CYS A 288 2.72 -13.14 0.95
CA CYS A 288 3.48 -11.90 0.90
C CYS A 288 4.57 -11.94 -0.19
N GLY A 289 4.45 -11.07 -1.20
CA GLY A 289 5.34 -10.98 -2.36
C GLY A 289 6.73 -10.38 -2.13
N LEU A 290 7.21 -10.33 -0.88
CA LEU A 290 8.59 -9.90 -0.61
C LEU A 290 9.59 -10.96 -1.07
N SER A 291 10.61 -10.52 -1.79
CA SER A 291 11.72 -11.35 -2.23
C SER A 291 12.66 -11.69 -1.07
N LYS A 292 13.61 -12.60 -1.31
CA LYS A 292 14.66 -12.90 -0.33
C LYS A 292 15.55 -11.68 -0.06
N GLU A 293 15.68 -10.80 -1.05
CA GLU A 293 16.43 -9.57 -0.96
C GLU A 293 15.66 -8.48 -0.21
N THR A 294 14.37 -8.31 -0.45
CA THR A 294 13.58 -7.23 0.17
C THR A 294 13.06 -7.59 1.56
N ILE A 295 13.01 -8.88 1.94
CA ILE A 295 12.52 -9.28 3.27
C ILE A 295 13.49 -8.95 4.42
N ALA A 296 14.77 -8.73 4.12
CA ALA A 296 15.81 -8.46 5.11
C ALA A 296 15.49 -7.19 5.93
N TRP A 297 15.40 -7.36 7.26
CA TRP A 297 15.02 -6.28 8.18
C TRP A 297 16.18 -5.32 8.48
N ARG A 298 15.93 -4.03 8.31
CA ARG A 298 16.79 -2.91 8.77
C ARG A 298 15.88 -1.76 9.21
N GLU A 299 16.30 -1.03 10.23
CA GLU A 299 15.58 0.15 10.74
C GLU A 299 16.55 1.31 10.96
N LYS A 300 16.02 2.53 10.93
CA LYS A 300 16.73 3.75 11.33
C LYS A 300 16.72 3.88 12.85
N ASP A 301 17.71 4.57 13.38
CA ASP A 301 17.72 4.98 14.78
C ASP A 301 16.56 5.95 15.03
N ALA A 302 15.97 5.88 16.23
CA ALA A 302 14.80 6.70 16.58
C ALA A 302 15.08 8.20 16.45
N GLU A 303 16.27 8.64 16.86
CA GLU A 303 16.76 10.02 16.74
C GLU A 303 16.80 10.49 15.29
N LYS A 304 17.28 9.63 14.39
CA LYS A 304 17.37 9.92 12.96
C LYS A 304 15.97 10.08 12.36
N THR A 305 15.06 9.17 12.66
CA THR A 305 13.66 9.26 12.19
C THR A 305 12.95 10.50 12.74
N LEU A 306 13.11 10.83 14.03
CA LEU A 306 12.52 12.03 14.61
C LEU A 306 13.05 13.30 13.95
N ALA A 307 14.38 13.39 13.74
CA ALA A 307 14.99 14.54 13.08
C ALA A 307 14.50 14.72 11.64
N GLU A 308 14.37 13.63 10.88
CA GLU A 308 13.83 13.69 9.51
C GLU A 308 12.36 14.10 9.49
N ILE A 309 11.54 13.59 10.42
CA ILE A 309 10.12 13.98 10.50
C ILE A 309 10.02 15.46 10.85
N GLU A 310 10.82 15.94 11.80
CA GLU A 310 10.87 17.36 12.18
C GLU A 310 11.32 18.24 11.01
N GLU A 311 12.36 17.83 10.27
CA GLU A 311 12.83 18.53 9.06
C GLU A 311 11.73 18.62 7.99
N VAL A 312 11.07 17.50 7.69
CA VAL A 312 10.00 17.44 6.68
C VAL A 312 8.79 18.29 7.11
N VAL A 313 8.35 18.19 8.37
CA VAL A 313 7.22 18.96 8.90
C VAL A 313 7.54 20.46 8.91
N ASN A 314 8.75 20.86 9.30
CA ASN A 314 9.15 22.27 9.32
C ASN A 314 9.31 22.86 7.91
N THR A 315 9.75 22.05 6.94
CA THR A 315 10.00 22.52 5.56
C THR A 315 8.73 22.56 4.72
N TYR A 316 7.89 21.54 4.82
CA TYR A 316 6.74 21.34 3.93
C TYR A 316 5.39 21.47 4.62
N GLY A 317 5.33 21.48 5.95
CA GLY A 317 4.09 21.55 6.74
C GLY A 317 3.65 20.21 7.32
N ASN A 318 2.77 20.27 8.33
CA ASN A 318 2.27 19.09 9.08
C ASN A 318 1.13 18.37 8.35
N TYR A 319 1.41 17.91 7.13
CA TYR A 319 0.53 17.03 6.37
C TYR A 319 0.53 15.60 6.95
N PRO A 320 -0.47 14.75 6.63
CA PRO A 320 -0.38 13.32 6.91
C PRO A 320 0.91 12.73 6.30
N ILE A 321 1.61 11.90 7.06
CA ILE A 321 2.85 11.23 6.64
C ILE A 321 2.57 9.72 6.61
N LEU A 322 2.64 9.13 5.42
CA LEU A 322 2.64 7.69 5.23
C LEU A 322 4.05 7.16 5.42
N MET A 323 4.23 6.36 6.46
CA MET A 323 5.46 5.61 6.64
C MET A 323 5.38 4.38 5.73
N ALA A 324 6.27 4.32 4.73
CA ALA A 324 6.36 3.26 3.72
C ALA A 324 6.87 1.92 4.29
N ASP A 325 7.17 1.90 5.59
CA ASP A 325 7.50 0.72 6.37
C ASP A 325 6.46 -0.40 6.17
N LEU A 326 6.93 -1.57 5.76
CA LEU A 326 6.09 -2.77 5.57
C LEU A 326 5.58 -3.36 6.90
N ILE A 327 6.19 -2.94 8.01
CA ILE A 327 5.83 -3.31 9.37
C ILE A 327 6.48 -2.32 10.35
N PHE A 328 5.73 -1.79 11.30
CA PHE A 328 6.26 -0.90 12.33
C PHE A 328 7.44 -1.54 13.09
N PRO A 329 8.56 -0.82 13.28
CA PRO A 329 9.70 -1.30 14.06
C PRO A 329 9.31 -1.65 15.50
N TYR A 330 9.53 -2.89 15.93
CA TYR A 330 9.12 -3.29 17.27
C TYR A 330 9.92 -2.58 18.38
N THR A 331 11.15 -2.18 18.09
CA THR A 331 12.03 -1.42 19.00
C THR A 331 11.49 -0.02 19.28
N TYR A 332 10.71 0.56 18.36
CA TYR A 332 10.21 1.94 18.45
C TYR A 332 9.24 2.15 19.61
N TYR A 333 8.60 1.10 20.12
CA TYR A 333 7.81 1.18 21.35
C TYR A 333 8.62 1.68 22.55
N SER A 334 9.93 1.37 22.60
CA SER A 334 10.82 1.80 23.67
C SER A 334 11.76 2.95 23.28
N THR A 335 12.00 3.17 21.98
CA THR A 335 13.03 4.12 21.52
C THR A 335 12.48 5.38 20.85
N PHE A 336 11.38 5.27 20.10
CA PHE A 336 10.81 6.36 19.29
C PHE A 336 9.57 6.97 19.95
N LEU A 337 8.55 6.16 20.26
CA LEU A 337 7.27 6.66 20.80
C LEU A 337 7.47 7.50 22.08
N PRO A 338 8.33 7.12 23.05
CA PRO A 338 8.53 7.92 24.26
C PRO A 338 9.20 9.29 24.02
N LYS A 339 9.82 9.51 22.86
CA LYS A 339 10.58 10.73 22.53
C LYS A 339 9.78 11.73 21.70
N VAL A 340 8.60 11.36 21.20
CA VAL A 340 7.75 12.29 20.44
C VAL A 340 7.21 13.36 21.39
N LYS A 341 7.52 14.62 21.10
CA LYS A 341 7.03 15.77 21.87
C LYS A 341 5.52 15.91 21.67
N LYS A 342 4.79 16.26 22.74
CA LYS A 342 3.34 16.49 22.69
C LYS A 342 2.97 17.76 21.92
N ASP A 343 3.83 18.76 21.97
CA ASP A 343 3.65 19.99 21.24
C ASP A 343 4.05 19.76 19.77
N ASN A 344 3.11 19.99 18.85
CA ASN A 344 3.27 19.81 17.40
C ASN A 344 3.55 18.36 16.95
N GLN A 345 2.70 17.42 17.39
CA GLN A 345 2.80 16.02 16.97
C GLN A 345 2.67 15.86 15.44
N PRO A 346 3.50 14.99 14.83
CA PRO A 346 3.31 14.60 13.45
C PRO A 346 2.01 13.80 13.29
N ARG A 347 1.47 13.76 12.09
CA ARG A 347 0.26 12.99 11.76
C ARG A 347 0.67 11.73 11.00
N LEU A 348 0.92 10.64 11.71
CA LEU A 348 1.58 9.46 11.17
C LEU A 348 0.58 8.35 10.80
N PHE A 349 0.88 7.68 9.69
CA PHE A 349 0.34 6.38 9.32
C PHE A 349 1.42 5.30 9.40
N TYR A 350 1.07 4.11 9.89
CA TYR A 350 1.93 2.93 9.88
C TYR A 350 1.18 1.64 9.56
N GLU A 351 1.84 0.73 8.83
CA GLU A 351 1.46 -0.69 8.84
C GLU A 351 1.96 -1.37 10.12
N ILE A 352 1.12 -2.19 10.75
CA ILE A 352 1.46 -2.91 11.98
C ILE A 352 1.08 -4.38 11.90
N LYS A 353 1.79 -5.23 12.64
CA LYS A 353 1.31 -6.58 12.91
C LYS A 353 0.22 -6.51 13.98
N ALA A 354 -0.86 -7.27 13.79
CA ALA A 354 -2.04 -7.21 14.66
C ALA A 354 -1.85 -7.83 16.08
N ASN A 355 -0.65 -8.28 16.47
CA ASN A 355 -0.37 -8.83 17.81
C ASN A 355 0.27 -7.80 18.75
N ILE A 356 -0.36 -6.64 18.91
CA ILE A 356 0.07 -5.61 19.87
C ILE A 356 -0.93 -5.48 21.02
N SER A 357 -0.49 -4.92 22.14
CA SER A 357 -1.34 -4.77 23.32
C SER A 357 -2.13 -3.46 23.28
N GLN A 358 -3.15 -3.36 24.13
CA GLN A 358 -3.93 -2.14 24.32
C GLN A 358 -3.07 -0.95 24.74
N GLU A 359 -2.06 -1.16 25.58
CA GLU A 359 -1.16 -0.10 26.06
C GLU A 359 -0.29 0.43 24.92
N LYS A 360 0.16 -0.47 24.03
CA LYS A 360 0.91 -0.12 22.82
C LYS A 360 0.08 0.68 21.81
N MET A 361 -1.20 0.36 21.67
CA MET A 361 -2.14 1.17 20.87
C MET A 361 -2.24 2.60 21.40
N LEU A 362 -2.30 2.77 22.73
CA LEU A 362 -2.29 4.10 23.35
C LEU A 362 -0.97 4.85 23.09
N GLN A 363 0.18 4.18 23.23
CA GLN A 363 1.49 4.78 22.93
C GLN A 363 1.59 5.28 21.49
N LEU A 364 1.03 4.54 20.53
CA LEU A 364 0.98 4.97 19.13
C LEU A 364 0.17 6.27 18.99
N TYR A 365 -1.03 6.30 19.59
CA TYR A 365 -1.87 7.50 19.59
C TYR A 365 -1.15 8.70 20.22
N GLU A 366 -0.55 8.51 21.39
CA GLU A 366 0.18 9.57 22.10
C GLU A 366 1.41 10.07 21.33
N ALA A 367 1.93 9.31 20.37
CA ALA A 367 3.07 9.67 19.54
C ALA A 367 2.69 10.29 18.18
N GLY A 368 1.42 10.68 17.99
CA GLY A 368 0.98 11.29 16.73
C GLY A 368 0.55 10.29 15.64
N VAL A 369 0.54 8.99 15.93
CA VAL A 369 -0.06 8.01 15.01
C VAL A 369 -1.58 8.20 15.05
N ARG A 370 -2.19 8.34 13.87
CA ARG A 370 -3.63 8.53 13.71
C ARG A 370 -4.26 7.46 12.84
N TRP A 371 -3.49 6.92 11.90
CA TRP A 371 -3.93 5.87 10.99
C TRP A 371 -3.04 4.63 11.11
N LEU A 372 -3.65 3.46 11.04
CA LEU A 372 -2.97 2.18 11.13
C LEU A 372 -3.49 1.25 10.03
N LEU A 373 -2.60 0.43 9.49
CA LEU A 373 -2.97 -0.76 8.74
C LEU A 373 -2.54 -2.00 9.53
N PRO A 374 -3.40 -2.53 10.41
CA PRO A 374 -3.12 -3.80 11.07
C PRO A 374 -3.31 -4.96 10.09
N GLY A 375 -2.31 -5.84 10.01
CA GLY A 375 -2.39 -7.06 9.21
C GLY A 375 -3.38 -8.08 9.80
N ILE A 376 -4.68 -7.81 9.66
CA ILE A 376 -5.81 -8.62 10.15
C ILE A 376 -6.07 -9.79 9.21
N GLU A 377 -6.31 -9.54 7.92
CA GLU A 377 -6.58 -10.46 6.79
C GLU A 377 -7.77 -11.42 6.94
N SER A 378 -8.10 -11.86 8.15
CA SER A 378 -9.18 -12.80 8.41
C SER A 378 -9.70 -12.67 9.84
N LEU A 379 -10.97 -13.07 10.00
CA LEU A 379 -11.64 -13.24 11.29
C LEU A 379 -11.81 -14.72 11.66
N SER A 380 -11.03 -15.62 11.03
CA SER A 380 -10.96 -17.05 11.33
C SER A 380 -9.53 -17.44 11.72
N SER A 381 -9.34 -17.99 12.92
CA SER A 381 -8.03 -18.43 13.41
C SER A 381 -7.42 -19.57 12.58
N PRO A 382 -8.20 -20.57 12.09
CA PRO A 382 -7.70 -21.55 11.13
C PRO A 382 -7.19 -20.93 9.82
N ALA A 383 -7.88 -19.94 9.25
CA ALA A 383 -7.42 -19.24 8.04
C ALA A 383 -6.11 -18.46 8.30
N LEU A 384 -6.02 -17.76 9.43
CA LEU A 384 -4.80 -17.04 9.84
C LEU A 384 -3.58 -17.97 10.01
N LEU A 385 -3.81 -19.23 10.37
CA LEU A 385 -2.76 -20.26 10.45
C LEU A 385 -2.24 -20.64 9.07
N LEU A 386 -3.12 -20.86 8.08
CA LEU A 386 -2.73 -21.11 6.68
C LEU A 386 -1.89 -19.97 6.12
N MET A 387 -2.27 -18.74 6.46
CA MET A 387 -1.59 -17.51 6.05
C MET A 387 -0.27 -17.23 6.80
N LYS A 388 0.02 -17.98 7.88
CA LYS A 388 1.14 -17.72 8.81
C LYS A 388 1.15 -16.29 9.38
N LYS A 389 -0.03 -15.74 9.69
CA LYS A 389 -0.13 -14.38 10.29
C LYS A 389 0.35 -14.32 11.73
N GLY A 390 0.38 -15.44 12.44
CA GLY A 390 0.79 -15.51 13.85
C GLY A 390 -0.11 -14.65 14.75
N THR A 391 -1.42 -14.64 14.46
CA THR A 391 -2.48 -13.98 15.25
C THR A 391 -3.69 -14.91 15.36
N LYS A 392 -4.64 -14.52 16.21
CA LYS A 392 -5.95 -15.17 16.41
C LYS A 392 -7.06 -14.18 16.09
N ALA A 393 -8.23 -14.64 15.66
CA ALA A 393 -9.34 -13.76 15.31
C ALA A 393 -9.76 -12.86 16.49
N ALA A 394 -9.81 -13.38 17.71
CA ALA A 394 -10.11 -12.60 18.91
C ALA A 394 -9.12 -11.44 19.14
N GLN A 395 -7.83 -11.62 18.81
CA GLN A 395 -6.83 -10.56 18.88
C GLN A 395 -7.02 -9.52 17.76
N ASN A 396 -7.41 -9.95 16.56
CA ASN A 396 -7.75 -9.02 15.48
C ASN A 396 -8.95 -8.15 15.86
N VAL A 397 -10.00 -8.74 16.45
CA VAL A 397 -11.17 -8.01 16.99
C VAL A 397 -10.75 -7.07 18.14
N ALA A 398 -9.81 -7.49 18.99
CA ALA A 398 -9.27 -6.63 20.05
C ALA A 398 -8.65 -5.34 19.51
N ILE A 399 -7.89 -5.41 18.43
CA ILE A 399 -7.32 -4.21 17.80
C ILE A 399 -8.39 -3.29 17.26
N LEU A 400 -9.42 -3.83 16.59
CA LEU A 400 -10.53 -3.01 16.10
C LEU A 400 -11.26 -2.31 17.25
N LYS A 401 -11.45 -3.01 18.37
CA LYS A 401 -12.02 -2.44 19.60
C LYS A 401 -11.14 -1.34 20.18
N TRP A 402 -9.85 -1.61 20.40
CA TRP A 402 -8.93 -0.61 20.98
C TRP A 402 -8.73 0.60 20.07
N ALA A 403 -8.84 0.42 18.75
CA ALA A 403 -8.82 1.53 17.82
C ALA A 403 -10.01 2.47 18.04
N ILE A 404 -11.21 1.93 18.30
CA ILE A 404 -12.36 2.76 18.73
C ILE A 404 -12.08 3.41 20.08
N ASP A 405 -11.57 2.65 21.05
CA ASP A 405 -11.29 3.15 22.40
C ASP A 405 -10.33 4.36 22.39
N TYR A 406 -9.37 4.41 21.45
CA TYR A 406 -8.36 5.47 21.36
C TYR A 406 -8.53 6.42 20.18
N GLY A 407 -9.61 6.33 19.41
CA GLY A 407 -9.83 7.23 18.28
C GLY A 407 -8.85 7.05 17.10
N LEU A 408 -8.27 5.85 16.95
CA LEU A 408 -7.36 5.51 15.85
C LEU A 408 -8.15 5.03 14.63
N SER A 409 -7.84 5.57 13.45
CA SER A 409 -8.34 5.03 12.19
C SER A 409 -7.59 3.77 11.81
N VAL A 410 -8.31 2.69 11.54
CA VAL A 410 -7.73 1.43 11.06
C VAL A 410 -8.27 1.10 9.67
N SER A 411 -7.35 0.88 8.74
CA SER A 411 -7.65 0.31 7.42
C SER A 411 -7.15 -1.12 7.40
N TRP A 412 -7.97 -2.08 7.01
CA TRP A 412 -7.55 -3.48 6.95
C TRP A 412 -8.23 -4.19 5.78
N ASN A 413 -7.61 -5.26 5.30
CA ASN A 413 -8.11 -6.05 4.18
C ASN A 413 -8.59 -7.42 4.68
N PHE A 414 -9.54 -8.01 3.97
CA PHE A 414 -9.94 -9.40 4.15
C PHE A 414 -9.56 -10.19 2.89
N ILE A 415 -8.77 -11.26 3.06
CA ILE A 415 -8.31 -12.11 1.96
C ILE A 415 -9.09 -13.43 2.01
N MET A 416 -9.74 -13.79 0.90
CA MET A 416 -10.52 -15.03 0.74
C MET A 416 -9.88 -16.00 -0.25
N GLY A 417 -10.33 -17.25 -0.23
CA GLY A 417 -9.99 -18.25 -1.23
C GLY A 417 -8.61 -18.84 -1.06
N PHE A 418 -8.04 -18.78 0.15
CA PHE A 418 -6.74 -19.38 0.43
C PHE A 418 -6.80 -20.90 0.24
N PRO A 419 -5.77 -21.55 -0.33
CA PRO A 419 -5.73 -23.00 -0.38
C PRO A 419 -5.91 -23.64 1.00
N GLY A 420 -6.93 -24.50 1.13
CA GLY A 420 -7.30 -25.17 2.38
C GLY A 420 -8.33 -24.42 3.25
N GLU A 421 -8.81 -23.24 2.85
CA GLU A 421 -9.97 -22.62 3.50
C GLU A 421 -11.25 -23.43 3.29
N LYS A 422 -12.18 -23.30 4.24
CA LYS A 422 -13.44 -24.04 4.25
C LYS A 422 -14.65 -23.13 4.35
N ASP A 423 -15.75 -23.52 3.70
CA ASP A 423 -17.01 -22.77 3.72
C ASP A 423 -17.54 -22.55 5.14
N GLU A 424 -17.35 -23.50 6.06
CA GLU A 424 -17.82 -23.39 7.44
C GLU A 424 -17.19 -22.20 8.19
N TRP A 425 -15.93 -21.86 7.87
CA TRP A 425 -15.26 -20.72 8.48
C TRP A 425 -15.87 -19.40 8.03
N TYR A 426 -16.31 -19.31 6.77
CA TYR A 426 -17.00 -18.11 6.28
C TYR A 426 -18.42 -18.02 6.83
N HIS A 427 -19.15 -19.12 6.91
CA HIS A 427 -20.46 -19.15 7.56
C HIS A 427 -20.39 -18.75 9.04
N ASP A 428 -19.35 -19.18 9.76
CA ASP A 428 -19.11 -18.76 11.14
C ASP A 428 -18.90 -17.24 11.23
N ILE A 429 -18.08 -16.67 10.35
CA ILE A 429 -17.86 -15.21 10.27
C ILE A 429 -19.17 -14.48 9.93
N ILE A 430 -19.91 -14.93 8.91
CA ILE A 430 -21.20 -14.38 8.48
C ILE A 430 -22.17 -14.30 9.66
N SER A 431 -22.25 -15.36 10.48
CA SER A 431 -23.15 -15.40 11.64
C SER A 431 -22.83 -14.36 12.73
N LYS A 432 -21.63 -13.76 12.68
CA LYS A 432 -21.10 -12.85 13.70
C LYS A 432 -20.87 -11.42 13.20
N ILE A 433 -20.75 -11.18 11.88
CA ILE A 433 -20.42 -9.86 11.31
C ILE A 433 -21.32 -8.75 11.86
N ALA A 434 -22.63 -8.97 11.95
CA ALA A 434 -23.58 -7.98 12.46
C ALA A 434 -23.25 -7.50 13.89
N SER A 435 -22.65 -8.36 14.73
CA SER A 435 -22.21 -7.98 16.07
C SER A 435 -20.99 -7.06 16.10
N LEU A 436 -20.27 -6.96 14.97
CA LEU A 436 -19.06 -6.15 14.79
C LEU A 436 -19.34 -4.80 14.11
N HIS A 437 -20.59 -4.51 13.73
CA HIS A 437 -20.95 -3.30 12.98
C HIS A 437 -20.58 -1.98 13.68
N HIS A 438 -20.33 -2.01 14.99
CA HIS A 438 -19.83 -0.86 15.77
C HIS A 438 -18.29 -0.72 15.75
N LEU A 439 -17.58 -1.58 15.05
CA LEU A 439 -16.13 -1.53 14.81
C LEU A 439 -15.83 -1.14 13.34
N GLN A 440 -14.59 -0.74 13.06
CA GLN A 440 -14.18 -0.32 11.71
C GLN A 440 -14.18 -1.50 10.72
N PRO A 441 -14.98 -1.44 9.63
CA PRO A 441 -15.06 -2.51 8.62
C PRO A 441 -13.77 -2.61 7.78
N PRO A 442 -13.55 -3.73 7.08
CA PRO A 442 -12.41 -3.82 6.17
C PRO A 442 -12.58 -2.84 5.00
N MET A 443 -11.47 -2.29 4.54
CA MET A 443 -11.41 -1.43 3.36
C MET A 443 -11.70 -2.23 2.09
N SER A 444 -11.09 -3.43 1.99
CA SER A 444 -11.26 -4.33 0.85
C SER A 444 -11.51 -5.78 1.27
N VAL A 445 -12.23 -6.50 0.41
CA VAL A 445 -12.54 -7.94 0.57
C VAL A 445 -12.33 -8.60 -0.79
N GLY A 446 -11.18 -9.24 -0.97
CA GLY A 446 -10.73 -9.78 -2.25
C GLY A 446 -10.38 -11.26 -2.19
N ASP A 447 -10.36 -11.92 -3.33
CA ASP A 447 -9.72 -13.25 -3.43
C ASP A 447 -8.20 -13.11 -3.32
N ILE A 448 -7.55 -14.17 -2.85
CA ILE A 448 -6.10 -14.29 -2.84
C ILE A 448 -5.52 -14.16 -4.26
N HIS A 449 -4.48 -13.35 -4.40
CA HIS A 449 -3.69 -13.22 -5.62
C HIS A 449 -2.41 -14.05 -5.51
N LEU A 450 -1.92 -14.54 -6.65
CA LEU A 450 -0.63 -15.23 -6.70
C LEU A 450 0.47 -14.24 -7.09
N ASP A 451 1.06 -13.63 -6.08
CA ASP A 451 2.11 -12.63 -6.27
C ASP A 451 3.49 -13.28 -6.37
N ARG A 452 4.34 -12.75 -7.26
CA ARG A 452 5.75 -13.14 -7.37
C ARG A 452 6.42 -13.10 -5.99
N TYR A 453 7.33 -14.03 -5.77
CA TYR A 453 8.12 -14.21 -4.55
C TYR A 453 7.35 -14.69 -3.32
N SER A 454 6.01 -14.66 -3.34
CA SER A 454 5.24 -15.23 -2.24
C SER A 454 5.57 -16.72 -2.03
N PRO A 455 5.48 -17.23 -0.79
CA PRO A 455 5.58 -18.65 -0.54
C PRO A 455 4.59 -19.46 -1.38
N LEU A 456 3.35 -18.98 -1.58
CA LEU A 456 2.37 -19.61 -2.50
C LEU A 456 2.90 -19.71 -3.93
N PHE A 457 3.54 -18.66 -4.45
CA PHE A 457 4.12 -18.66 -5.80
C PHE A 457 5.29 -19.61 -5.94
N SER A 458 6.13 -19.70 -4.90
CA SER A 458 7.40 -20.43 -4.94
C SER A 458 7.27 -21.90 -4.53
N ASN A 459 6.22 -22.25 -3.79
CA ASN A 459 6.00 -23.60 -3.26
C ASN A 459 4.61 -24.15 -3.62
N PRO A 460 4.49 -24.92 -4.71
CA PRO A 460 3.23 -25.56 -5.11
C PRO A 460 2.60 -26.49 -4.06
N GLN A 461 3.39 -27.00 -3.09
CA GLN A 461 2.87 -27.85 -2.02
C GLN A 461 1.90 -27.11 -1.08
N LEU A 462 1.91 -25.77 -1.12
CA LEU A 462 0.95 -24.94 -0.38
C LEU A 462 -0.42 -24.84 -1.08
N GLY A 463 -0.64 -25.61 -2.15
CA GLY A 463 -1.95 -25.79 -2.79
C GLY A 463 -2.27 -24.80 -3.90
N ALA A 464 -1.37 -23.85 -4.23
CA ALA A 464 -1.52 -22.97 -5.38
C ALA A 464 -0.72 -23.49 -6.58
N ARG A 465 -1.39 -23.75 -7.70
CA ARG A 465 -0.77 -24.15 -8.97
C ARG A 465 -0.79 -22.99 -9.95
N LYS A 466 0.40 -22.53 -10.35
CA LYS A 466 0.58 -21.38 -11.25
C LYS A 466 0.29 -21.75 -12.71
N ILE A 467 -0.58 -20.98 -13.37
CA ILE A 467 -0.86 -21.08 -14.82
C ILE A 467 0.13 -20.22 -15.63
N GLY A 468 0.39 -19.00 -15.15
CA GLY A 468 1.22 -18.01 -15.84
C GLY A 468 0.89 -16.59 -15.41
N PRO A 469 1.51 -15.57 -16.03
CA PRO A 469 1.20 -14.18 -15.78
C PRO A 469 -0.28 -13.91 -16.05
N THR A 470 -0.88 -12.95 -15.34
CA THR A 470 -2.28 -12.57 -15.59
C THR A 470 -2.50 -12.22 -17.06
N LYS A 471 -3.71 -12.47 -17.56
CA LYS A 471 -4.08 -12.22 -18.98
C LYS A 471 -3.76 -10.80 -19.46
N ALA A 472 -3.76 -9.81 -18.55
CA ALA A 472 -3.40 -8.43 -18.87
C ALA A 472 -1.98 -8.32 -19.47
N TYR A 473 -0.99 -9.07 -18.96
CA TYR A 473 0.38 -9.03 -19.50
C TYR A 473 0.44 -9.37 -20.98
N GLN A 474 -0.37 -10.34 -21.44
CA GLN A 474 -0.40 -10.76 -22.84
C GLN A 474 -1.04 -9.70 -23.76
N LYS A 475 -1.90 -8.84 -23.22
CA LYS A 475 -2.53 -7.73 -23.95
C LYS A 475 -1.65 -6.47 -23.98
N VAL A 476 -0.70 -6.35 -23.06
CA VAL A 476 0.20 -5.19 -22.94
C VAL A 476 1.50 -5.40 -23.73
N TYR A 477 2.15 -6.54 -23.52
CA TYR A 477 3.53 -6.77 -23.94
C TYR A 477 3.57 -7.68 -25.17
N PRO A 478 4.32 -7.32 -26.24
CA PRO A 478 4.41 -8.11 -27.47
C PRO A 478 5.38 -9.30 -27.36
N TRP A 479 5.74 -9.71 -26.14
CA TRP A 479 6.80 -10.67 -25.90
C TRP A 479 6.27 -12.09 -25.61
N PRO A 480 7.05 -13.14 -25.89
CA PRO A 480 6.66 -14.53 -25.62
C PRO A 480 6.41 -14.79 -24.12
N LYS A 481 5.58 -15.80 -23.82
CA LYS A 481 5.20 -16.18 -22.45
C LYS A 481 6.40 -16.37 -21.50
N GLN A 482 7.54 -16.87 -21.99
CA GLN A 482 8.77 -17.03 -21.19
C GLN A 482 9.31 -15.70 -20.67
N VAL A 483 9.27 -14.64 -21.48
CA VAL A 483 9.68 -13.29 -21.10
C VAL A 483 8.66 -12.69 -20.12
N LEU A 484 7.37 -12.85 -20.41
CA LEU A 484 6.29 -12.38 -19.53
C LEU A 484 6.39 -13.01 -18.13
N ASN A 485 6.73 -14.30 -18.07
CA ASN A 485 6.99 -15.03 -16.83
C ASN A 485 8.12 -14.44 -15.97
N ASN A 486 9.01 -13.64 -16.54
CA ASN A 486 10.14 -13.05 -15.83
C ASN A 486 9.90 -11.59 -15.43
N ILE A 487 9.08 -10.83 -16.18
CA ILE A 487 8.73 -9.44 -15.85
C ILE A 487 7.47 -9.31 -14.99
N ALA A 488 6.59 -10.32 -14.98
CA ALA A 488 5.29 -10.19 -14.32
C ALA A 488 5.39 -10.24 -12.80
N CYS A 489 4.62 -9.39 -12.12
CA CYS A 489 4.41 -9.46 -10.67
C CYS A 489 3.21 -10.36 -10.30
N TYR A 490 2.15 -10.33 -11.10
CA TYR A 490 0.88 -11.01 -10.83
C TYR A 490 0.72 -12.26 -11.70
N PHE A 491 0.23 -13.34 -11.09
CA PHE A 491 0.03 -14.61 -11.75
C PHE A 491 -1.39 -15.15 -11.57
N ASP A 492 -1.91 -15.78 -12.61
CA ASP A 492 -3.11 -16.60 -12.53
C ASP A 492 -2.75 -17.97 -11.95
N MET A 493 -3.64 -18.51 -11.12
CA MET A 493 -3.54 -19.85 -10.55
C MET A 493 -4.74 -20.70 -10.96
N GLU A 494 -4.55 -22.03 -10.99
CA GLU A 494 -5.64 -22.99 -11.17
C GLU A 494 -6.68 -22.83 -10.06
N PRO A 495 -7.96 -23.15 -10.33
CA PRO A 495 -8.97 -23.24 -9.29
C PRO A 495 -8.47 -24.13 -8.15
N ILE A 496 -8.63 -23.65 -6.91
CA ILE A 496 -8.25 -24.40 -5.72
C ILE A 496 -9.17 -25.62 -5.60
N GLU A 497 -8.57 -26.81 -5.59
CA GLU A 497 -9.29 -28.07 -5.38
C GLU A 497 -9.97 -28.05 -4.00
N ASN A 498 -11.27 -28.38 -3.97
CA ASN A 498 -12.12 -28.26 -2.78
C ASN A 498 -12.09 -26.87 -2.12
N GLY A 499 -11.83 -25.81 -2.91
CA GLY A 499 -11.90 -24.44 -2.42
C GLY A 499 -13.32 -24.00 -2.06
N CYS A 500 -13.44 -22.96 -1.23
CA CYS A 500 -14.73 -22.39 -0.82
C CYS A 500 -15.61 -22.05 -2.02
N GLN A 501 -16.91 -22.31 -1.88
CA GLN A 501 -17.90 -22.09 -2.92
C GLN A 501 -18.03 -20.60 -3.27
N ALA A 502 -18.24 -20.33 -4.56
CA ALA A 502 -18.48 -18.97 -5.04
C ALA A 502 -19.69 -18.31 -4.39
N LEU A 503 -20.74 -19.09 -4.07
CA LEU A 503 -21.91 -18.60 -3.36
C LEU A 503 -21.57 -18.13 -1.93
N THR A 504 -20.82 -18.92 -1.17
CA THR A 504 -20.37 -18.56 0.19
C THR A 504 -19.53 -17.29 0.18
N LYS A 505 -18.58 -17.19 -0.76
CA LYS A 505 -17.77 -15.97 -0.93
C LYS A 505 -18.64 -14.76 -1.24
N LYS A 506 -19.64 -14.91 -2.12
CA LYS A 506 -20.57 -13.82 -2.46
C LYS A 506 -21.39 -13.37 -1.25
N LEU A 507 -21.89 -14.31 -0.44
CA LEU A 507 -22.59 -13.99 0.81
C LEU A 507 -21.69 -13.23 1.78
N LEU A 508 -20.44 -13.69 1.96
CA LEU A 508 -19.47 -13.02 2.83
C LEU A 508 -19.16 -11.60 2.34
N LYS A 509 -18.92 -11.41 1.03
CA LYS A 509 -18.74 -10.07 0.42
C LYS A 509 -19.94 -9.16 0.69
N ASN A 510 -21.17 -9.68 0.57
CA ASN A 510 -22.39 -8.91 0.84
C ASN A 510 -22.48 -8.48 2.31
N GLU A 511 -22.16 -9.34 3.28
CA GLU A 511 -22.18 -8.96 4.70
C GLU A 511 -21.12 -7.92 5.04
N PHE A 512 -19.92 -7.99 4.45
CA PHE A 512 -18.94 -6.92 4.60
C PHE A 512 -19.39 -5.60 3.95
N ASN A 513 -20.12 -5.64 2.83
CA ASN A 513 -20.73 -4.45 2.25
C ASN A 513 -21.79 -3.85 3.19
N ASN A 514 -22.62 -4.69 3.81
CA ASN A 514 -23.60 -4.24 4.80
C ASN A 514 -22.92 -3.57 5.98
N TRP A 515 -21.81 -4.13 6.47
CA TRP A 515 -21.00 -3.52 7.54
C TRP A 515 -20.43 -2.16 7.09
N ARG A 516 -19.83 -2.06 5.90
CA ARG A 516 -19.33 -0.78 5.35
C ARG A 516 -20.43 0.28 5.20
N ASN A 517 -21.60 -0.13 4.72
CA ASN A 517 -22.75 0.77 4.57
C ASN A 517 -23.25 1.25 5.93
N ALA A 518 -23.43 0.35 6.90
CA ALA A 518 -23.84 0.71 8.26
C ALA A 518 -22.86 1.69 8.93
N TRP A 519 -21.57 1.54 8.67
CA TRP A 519 -20.53 2.42 9.21
C TRP A 519 -20.53 3.82 8.60
N SER A 520 -20.90 3.93 7.32
CA SER A 520 -20.84 5.17 6.54
C SER A 520 -22.18 5.91 6.44
N SER A 521 -23.30 5.24 6.72
CA SER A 521 -24.64 5.82 6.62
C SER A 521 -25.00 6.68 7.83
N GLY A 522 -24.67 7.96 7.81
CA GLY A 522 -25.10 8.92 8.83
C GLY A 522 -24.40 8.72 10.18
N GLN A 523 -25.13 8.26 11.21
CA GLN A 523 -24.57 8.01 12.53
C GLN A 523 -24.05 6.58 12.65
N ARG A 524 -22.73 6.47 12.82
CA ARG A 524 -21.99 5.23 13.07
C ARG A 524 -22.61 4.43 14.23
N PRO A 525 -22.83 3.11 14.07
CA PRO A 525 -23.24 2.25 15.19
C PRO A 525 -22.18 2.24 16.29
N PHE A 526 -22.62 2.17 17.54
CA PHE A 526 -21.76 2.09 18.71
C PHE A 526 -22.25 1.05 19.70
N LEU A 527 -21.32 0.46 20.44
CA LEU A 527 -21.56 -0.41 21.58
C LEU A 527 -20.60 0.04 22.68
N GLU A 528 -21.08 0.94 23.55
CA GLU A 528 -20.25 1.68 24.49
C GLU A 528 -20.66 1.36 25.93
N GLY A 529 -19.65 1.07 26.75
CA GLY A 529 -19.81 0.76 28.16
C GLY A 529 -19.42 1.92 29.07
N THR A 530 -20.13 2.09 30.18
CA THR A 530 -19.75 2.99 31.27
C THR A 530 -19.92 2.27 32.60
N TYR A 531 -18.82 2.15 33.34
CA TYR A 531 -18.87 1.61 34.71
C TYR A 531 -19.42 2.65 35.68
N ASN A 532 -20.15 2.20 36.70
CA ASN A 532 -20.39 3.02 37.88
C ASN A 532 -19.09 3.24 38.68
N ASN A 533 -19.14 4.12 39.69
CA ASN A 533 -17.95 4.58 40.42
C ASN A 533 -17.13 3.45 41.09
N ASP A 534 -17.79 2.45 41.68
CA ASP A 534 -17.14 1.27 42.29
C ASP A 534 -16.86 0.15 41.27
N LYS A 535 -17.22 0.37 40.00
CA LYS A 535 -17.16 -0.57 38.88
C LYS A 535 -17.93 -1.87 39.12
N SER A 536 -18.87 -1.94 40.06
CA SER A 536 -19.69 -3.14 40.30
C SER A 536 -20.76 -3.37 39.22
N ARG A 537 -21.17 -2.29 38.53
CA ARG A 537 -22.18 -2.30 37.46
C ARG A 537 -21.64 -1.72 36.16
N LEU A 538 -22.11 -2.26 35.04
CA LEU A 538 -21.81 -1.77 33.70
C LEU A 538 -23.10 -1.37 32.99
N PHE A 539 -23.18 -0.10 32.60
CA PHE A 539 -24.22 0.42 31.72
C PHE A 539 -23.73 0.36 30.28
N ILE A 540 -24.55 -0.14 29.36
CA ILE A 540 -24.20 -0.26 27.95
C ILE A 540 -25.20 0.55 27.14
N LYS A 541 -24.70 1.30 26.16
CA LYS A 541 -25.50 1.86 25.07
C LYS A 541 -25.15 1.12 23.78
N ASP A 542 -26.16 0.62 23.09
CA ASP A 542 -26.01 -0.16 21.86
C ASP A 542 -26.93 0.40 20.78
N THR A 543 -26.36 0.77 19.63
CA THR A 543 -27.10 1.24 18.45
C THR A 543 -26.90 0.35 17.25
N ARG A 544 -26.29 -0.84 17.43
CA ARG A 544 -26.17 -1.84 16.36
C ARG A 544 -27.57 -2.30 15.98
N ALA A 545 -27.81 -2.51 14.68
CA ALA A 545 -29.10 -2.99 14.18
C ALA A 545 -29.53 -4.35 14.77
N ILE A 546 -28.59 -5.15 15.29
CA ILE A 546 -28.84 -6.44 15.94
C ILE A 546 -29.15 -6.32 17.45
N ALA A 547 -29.07 -5.12 18.03
CA ALA A 547 -29.33 -4.90 19.45
C ALA A 547 -30.78 -5.27 19.80
N LEU A 548 -30.95 -6.04 20.88
CA LEU A 548 -32.29 -6.35 21.42
C LEU A 548 -32.90 -5.16 22.15
N GLN A 549 -32.06 -4.27 22.67
CA GLN A 549 -32.44 -3.04 23.35
C GLN A 549 -31.30 -2.03 23.26
N ASN A 550 -31.62 -0.73 23.33
CA ASN A 550 -30.60 0.32 23.15
C ASN A 550 -29.78 0.59 24.41
N HIS A 551 -30.29 0.17 25.58
CA HIS A 551 -29.66 0.40 26.88
C HIS A 551 -29.71 -0.87 27.71
N TYR A 552 -28.59 -1.23 28.34
CA TYR A 552 -28.49 -2.36 29.24
C TYR A 552 -27.92 -1.89 30.58
N GLU A 553 -28.42 -2.45 31.67
CA GLU A 553 -27.71 -2.48 32.95
C GLU A 553 -27.36 -3.92 33.26
N LEU A 554 -26.07 -4.25 33.26
CA LEU A 554 -25.64 -5.62 33.52
C LEU A 554 -25.70 -5.95 35.01
N SER A 555 -25.99 -7.23 35.32
CA SER A 555 -25.78 -7.80 36.64
C SER A 555 -24.31 -7.67 37.10
N SER A 556 -24.06 -7.76 38.41
CA SER A 556 -22.70 -7.75 38.97
C SER A 556 -21.87 -8.91 38.41
N GLU A 557 -22.50 -10.06 38.20
CA GLU A 557 -21.90 -11.27 37.64
C GLU A 557 -21.56 -11.09 36.16
N ALA A 558 -22.49 -10.57 35.35
CA ALA A 558 -22.24 -10.25 33.94
C ALA A 558 -21.13 -9.18 33.79
N THR A 559 -21.16 -8.15 34.64
CA THR A 559 -20.12 -7.11 34.71
C THR A 559 -18.75 -7.72 35.01
N THR A 560 -18.69 -8.65 35.96
CA THR A 560 -17.46 -9.39 36.29
C THR A 560 -16.95 -10.20 35.11
N LEU A 561 -17.83 -10.91 34.41
CA LEU A 561 -17.47 -11.70 33.22
C LEU A 561 -16.94 -10.80 32.09
N ILE A 562 -17.58 -9.65 31.82
CA ILE A 562 -17.13 -8.68 30.81
C ILE A 562 -15.73 -8.15 31.13
N LYS A 563 -15.48 -7.69 32.37
CA LYS A 563 -14.13 -7.22 32.79
C LYS A 563 -13.05 -8.25 32.50
N SER A 564 -13.41 -9.51 32.73
CA SER A 564 -12.54 -10.65 32.56
C SER A 564 -12.22 -10.94 31.07
N ALA A 565 -13.03 -10.43 30.15
CA ALA A 565 -12.95 -10.60 28.70
C ALA A 565 -12.69 -9.28 27.93
N GLU A 566 -12.36 -8.17 28.60
CA GLU A 566 -11.97 -6.91 27.93
C GLU A 566 -10.72 -7.07 27.04
N LYS A 567 -9.89 -8.07 27.35
CA LYS A 567 -8.77 -8.54 26.54
C LYS A 567 -9.06 -9.99 26.09
N PRO A 568 -8.51 -10.44 24.94
CA PRO A 568 -8.66 -11.81 24.48
C PRO A 568 -8.29 -12.83 25.58
N ILE A 569 -9.15 -13.81 25.79
CA ILE A 569 -8.94 -14.88 26.75
C ILE A 569 -9.29 -16.23 26.13
N SER A 570 -8.57 -17.29 26.51
CA SER A 570 -8.95 -18.64 26.09
C SER A 570 -10.29 -19.05 26.68
N LEU A 571 -11.10 -19.75 25.90
CA LEU A 571 -12.42 -20.23 26.32
C LEU A 571 -12.28 -21.10 27.58
N ASN A 572 -11.29 -22.00 27.62
CA ASN A 572 -11.00 -22.80 28.82
C ASN A 572 -10.77 -21.96 30.08
N SER A 573 -10.02 -20.85 29.98
CA SER A 573 -9.76 -19.98 31.14
C SER A 573 -10.99 -19.17 31.53
N PHE A 574 -11.79 -18.75 30.56
CA PHE A 574 -13.04 -18.05 30.81
C PHE A 574 -14.11 -18.96 31.42
N MET A 575 -14.25 -20.20 30.94
CA MET A 575 -15.22 -21.17 31.47
C MET A 575 -14.97 -21.47 32.95
N LYS A 576 -13.72 -21.48 33.42
CA LYS A 576 -13.39 -21.59 34.86
C LYS A 576 -13.97 -20.47 35.71
N ARG A 577 -14.28 -19.31 35.11
CA ARG A 577 -14.91 -18.18 35.80
C ARG A 577 -16.42 -18.37 35.94
N ILE A 578 -17.03 -19.22 35.12
CA ILE A 578 -18.44 -19.61 35.18
C ILE A 578 -18.58 -20.75 36.21
N ASN A 579 -18.41 -20.41 37.48
CA ASN A 579 -18.28 -21.37 38.58
C ASN A 579 -19.52 -21.47 39.48
N ASN A 580 -20.60 -20.77 39.13
CA ASN A 580 -21.88 -20.82 39.84
C ASN A 580 -23.07 -20.61 38.87
N PRO A 581 -24.30 -20.94 39.28
CA PRO A 581 -25.48 -20.81 38.43
C PRO A 581 -25.76 -19.38 37.94
N GLU A 582 -25.47 -18.37 38.76
CA GLU A 582 -25.68 -16.96 38.43
C GLU A 582 -24.77 -16.51 37.28
N ARG A 583 -23.49 -16.91 37.28
CA ARG A 583 -22.55 -16.65 36.19
C ARG A 583 -22.88 -17.45 34.95
N SER A 584 -23.45 -18.65 35.08
CA SER A 584 -23.97 -19.40 33.91
C SER A 584 -25.11 -18.63 33.24
N LYS A 585 -26.05 -18.10 34.04
CA LYS A 585 -27.14 -17.25 33.54
C LYS A 585 -26.60 -15.97 32.89
N ALA A 586 -25.67 -15.30 33.56
CA ALA A 586 -25.02 -14.10 33.04
C ALA A 586 -24.28 -14.36 31.71
N PHE A 587 -23.59 -15.50 31.57
CA PHE A 587 -22.93 -15.84 30.31
C PHE A 587 -23.92 -16.04 29.15
N MET A 588 -25.07 -16.68 29.42
CA MET A 588 -26.13 -16.83 28.42
C MET A 588 -26.71 -15.48 28.02
N GLU A 589 -26.98 -14.60 28.98
CA GLU A 589 -27.41 -13.21 28.74
C GLU A 589 -26.42 -12.46 27.84
N LEU A 590 -25.11 -12.54 28.11
CA LEU A 590 -24.09 -11.89 27.29
C LEU A 590 -24.05 -12.42 25.84
N LYS A 591 -24.31 -13.73 25.65
CA LYS A 591 -24.38 -14.35 24.32
C LYS A 591 -25.65 -13.97 23.57
N GLU A 592 -26.78 -13.95 24.25
CA GLU A 592 -28.07 -13.54 23.67
C GLU A 592 -28.01 -12.10 23.17
N ASN A 593 -27.42 -11.20 23.96
CA ASN A 593 -27.21 -9.79 23.63
C ASN A 593 -26.04 -9.52 22.67
N LYS A 594 -25.39 -10.56 22.12
CA LYS A 594 -24.28 -10.45 21.16
C LYS A 594 -23.16 -9.52 21.67
N LEU A 595 -22.82 -9.63 22.95
CA LEU A 595 -21.79 -8.80 23.62
C LEU A 595 -20.40 -9.47 23.64
N LEU A 596 -20.31 -10.71 23.17
CA LEU A 596 -19.08 -11.50 23.11
C LEU A 596 -18.81 -11.94 21.68
N PHE A 597 -17.56 -11.84 21.25
CA PHE A 597 -17.06 -12.51 20.06
C PHE A 597 -16.31 -13.77 20.51
N ILE A 598 -16.77 -14.93 20.04
CA ILE A 598 -16.21 -16.25 20.37
C ILE A 598 -15.75 -16.87 19.05
N GLU A 599 -14.49 -17.22 18.93
CA GLU A 599 -13.93 -17.88 17.75
C GLU A 599 -12.83 -18.86 18.16
N ASP A 600 -12.88 -20.07 17.59
CA ASP A 600 -12.00 -21.18 17.96
C ASP A 600 -12.01 -21.39 19.49
N ASN A 601 -10.85 -21.37 20.14
CA ASN A 601 -10.71 -21.51 21.59
C ASN A 601 -10.51 -20.18 22.32
N HIS A 602 -10.95 -19.05 21.76
CA HIS A 602 -10.79 -17.72 22.36
C HIS A 602 -12.07 -16.89 22.32
N LEU A 603 -12.16 -15.93 23.23
CA LEU A 603 -13.23 -14.95 23.25
C LEU A 603 -12.76 -13.58 23.71
N ILE A 604 -13.55 -12.56 23.36
CA ILE A 604 -13.38 -11.17 23.78
C ILE A 604 -14.75 -10.49 23.91
N SER A 605 -14.88 -9.55 24.83
CA SER A 605 -16.00 -8.61 24.88
C SER A 605 -15.96 -7.65 23.69
N LEU A 606 -17.14 -7.37 23.13
CA LEU A 606 -17.29 -6.40 22.04
C LEU A 606 -17.48 -4.97 22.54
N ILE A 607 -17.70 -4.76 23.84
CA ILE A 607 -18.04 -3.45 24.42
C ILE A 607 -16.83 -2.53 24.39
N THR A 608 -16.96 -1.38 23.73
CA THR A 608 -15.92 -0.34 23.68
C THR A 608 -16.01 0.60 24.88
N PHE A 609 -14.87 1.16 25.26
CA PHE A 609 -14.70 2.14 26.34
C PHE A 609 -13.89 3.34 25.81
N PRO A 610 -14.50 4.24 25.01
CA PRO A 610 -13.82 5.40 24.46
C PRO A 610 -13.10 6.22 25.53
N ASN A 611 -11.82 6.51 25.30
CA ASN A 611 -11.00 7.32 26.18
C ASN A 611 -11.32 8.80 25.95
N PRO A 612 -11.80 9.54 26.97
CA PRO A 612 -12.17 10.95 26.81
C PRO A 612 -10.98 11.87 26.47
N ASN A 613 -9.74 11.43 26.70
CA ASN A 613 -8.53 12.17 26.34
C ASN A 613 -8.09 11.96 24.88
N CYS A 614 -8.73 11.03 24.17
CA CYS A 614 -8.46 10.74 22.77
C CYS A 614 -9.55 11.40 21.89
N LYS A 615 -9.12 12.28 21.00
CA LYS A 615 -9.97 12.79 19.91
C LYS A 615 -10.10 11.71 18.84
N ALA A 616 -11.34 11.32 18.55
CA ALA A 616 -11.66 10.39 17.49
C ALA A 616 -11.54 11.07 16.12
N GLU A 617 -10.67 10.55 15.27
CA GLU A 617 -10.56 10.93 13.85
C GLU A 617 -10.74 9.67 13.00
N PHE A 618 -11.96 9.15 12.94
CA PHE A 618 -12.28 7.98 12.12
C PHE A 618 -12.48 8.40 10.67
N VAL A 619 -11.49 8.13 9.83
CA VAL A 619 -11.53 8.32 8.38
C VAL A 619 -11.45 6.94 7.75
N PHE A 620 -12.39 6.64 6.85
CA PHE A 620 -12.35 5.38 6.12
C PHE A 620 -11.27 5.44 5.04
N GLY A 621 -10.40 4.43 5.01
CA GLY A 621 -9.29 4.34 4.07
C GLY A 621 -7.97 4.90 4.59
N LEU A 622 -6.96 4.81 3.74
CA LEU A 622 -5.60 5.28 4.03
C LEU A 622 -5.51 6.81 3.86
N PRO A 623 -4.64 7.51 4.61
CA PRO A 623 -4.49 8.96 4.49
C PRO A 623 -3.64 9.32 3.27
N THR A 624 -4.06 8.96 2.06
CA THR A 624 -3.27 9.03 0.82
C THR A 624 -3.23 10.41 0.16
N GLY A 625 -3.70 11.45 0.85
CA GLY A 625 -3.95 12.76 0.28
C GLY A 625 -5.23 12.80 -0.53
N PHE A 626 -5.61 13.99 -0.98
CA PHE A 626 -6.86 14.25 -1.69
C PHE A 626 -6.61 15.17 -2.89
N VAL A 627 -7.36 14.94 -3.97
CA VAL A 627 -7.38 15.80 -5.16
C VAL A 627 -8.81 16.32 -5.31
N ASP A 628 -8.97 17.63 -5.22
CA ASP A 628 -10.23 18.28 -5.54
C ASP A 628 -10.36 18.37 -7.06
N THR A 629 -11.27 17.58 -7.63
CA THR A 629 -11.52 17.56 -9.07
C THR A 629 -12.45 18.69 -9.52
N TYR A 630 -12.98 19.49 -8.59
CA TYR A 630 -13.73 20.70 -8.90
C TYR A 630 -12.76 21.84 -9.30
N ILE A 631 -12.96 22.40 -10.49
CA ILE A 631 -12.29 23.63 -10.92
C ILE A 631 -13.31 24.76 -10.69
N PRO A 632 -13.09 25.67 -9.72
CA PRO A 632 -13.94 26.84 -9.57
C PRO A 632 -13.95 27.64 -10.88
N SER A 633 -15.10 28.17 -11.26
CA SER A 633 -15.17 29.12 -12.38
C SER A 633 -14.33 30.37 -12.07
N GLU A 634 -13.81 31.09 -13.07
CA GLU A 634 -13.01 32.32 -12.86
C GLU A 634 -13.72 33.38 -11.97
N THR A 635 -15.04 33.27 -11.83
CA THR A 635 -15.89 34.11 -10.97
C THR A 635 -15.92 33.72 -9.48
N GLU A 636 -15.30 32.60 -9.08
CA GLU A 636 -15.36 32.06 -7.71
C GLU A 636 -14.00 32.06 -6.98
N LEU A 637 -12.94 32.60 -7.57
CA LEU A 637 -11.66 32.75 -6.88
C LEU A 637 -11.80 33.78 -5.73
N PRO A 638 -11.58 33.40 -4.46
CA PRO A 638 -11.49 34.37 -3.39
C PRO A 638 -10.27 35.26 -3.66
N ILE A 639 -10.46 36.57 -3.55
CA ILE A 639 -9.35 37.54 -3.52
C ILE A 639 -8.50 37.22 -2.29
N ILE A 640 -7.44 36.44 -2.47
CA ILE A 640 -6.42 36.24 -1.43
C ILE A 640 -5.64 37.56 -1.37
N GLN A 641 -5.99 38.41 -0.40
CA GLN A 641 -5.18 39.56 -0.04
C GLN A 641 -3.86 39.08 0.59
N LYS A 642 -2.79 39.77 0.20
CA LYS A 642 -1.37 39.49 0.41
C LYS A 642 -0.96 39.12 1.84
#